data_AF-A0A923P6R6-F1
#
_entry.id   AF-A0A923P6R6-F1
#
_cell.length_a   1.000
_cell.length_b   1.000
_cell.length_c   1.000
_cell.angle_alpha   90.00
_cell.angle_beta   90.00
_cell.angle_gamma   90.00
#
_symmetry.space_group_name_H-M   'P 1'
#
loop_
_entity.id
_entity.type
_entity.pdbx_description
1 polymer ?
#
loop_
_entity_poly.entity_id
_entity_poly.type
_entity_poly.pdbx_seq_one_letter_code
_entity_poly.pdbx_strand_id
1 'polypeptide(L)'
;MPGLPQNGGWADSENWSPTICLQYDGEGHCTLKGYPGQQPADASEYVFYKVNVSPTPTVPPGPTPVTATLDVNVPASVAELSVGTQTTLNVGSPLGLNWWSIPITGPTPDWKTATLNVTGLVQVTSKIFSNGIAEFTGSGRIDLLGGDIEYVRLSNSTRITGSGTIRYTSGSGVALSNSGMIDANLSGMPLTLDMLPPGYTTFNAGTLRASNGGKLRIQGGNTATPSGTLNNGAGTIAALDGSLVELYSTAITGGTLASSGSGRIAVTGTNVHIGGVTVEGLLNVNNGQWLTLSNSVTNIGTIRLDATSASTELRLAGSSGDDHTLDGNGSLELTHATRSVVGSPGTSPGLINGPEHTIRGAGQIRQISHVSNWGLIDADVAGSALKVTSTASGTLANTGLMRARNGATLDVSGVDPANPVLFNNSGGVLQAQDGSVLQLSYATLTGGTLTTSGSGVIRLPTSVTAIGGLENLGTLDIRGSTTLLGGTLVNNGSMLLGAGSSGASLSIKPGVTLSGGGTLTLSNSSSNQIASWGIGTGTLLNDTGHTIQGAGRIGDYGLALTNRGFIHANQGNALILAEAGVAASVTNDGTLRAAAGSTLQVNQNLTNFNSASQTLAGGHYEVLGTMRLPVGTGIVSNAADILLDGAAARLYTGSSGTSDALSGFAANLEAGHFEIRNGRNLAVGLFSNAGGMRVGAGSTLTATTYTQTAGVTDVDGALLVAGDLTLSGGSLTGSGTISANLLNNGTVSPGNSPGSMQVNGDYVQAAGTLDIELGSLAYDQLVVADSATLGGVLNVSLWSAPGTAGFLPAPESSFDILLAQVLTGQFASVNLPVVAGIAWDLQYLADASGSTDILRLTASAVPLPPAAWLLATAFVAAGIRTRRRR
;
A
#
# COMPACT_ATOMS: atom_id res chain seq x y z
N MET A 1 71.71 51.35 -21.85
CA MET A 1 73.18 51.30 -21.96
C MET A 1 73.55 50.51 -23.22
N PRO A 2 74.49 50.98 -24.05
CA PRO A 2 75.00 50.22 -25.19
C PRO A 2 76.19 49.35 -24.77
N GLY A 3 76.25 48.11 -25.26
CA GLY A 3 77.44 47.27 -25.25
C GLY A 3 77.31 45.94 -24.53
N LEU A 4 76.93 44.88 -25.26
CA LEU A 4 77.33 43.49 -25.00
C LEU A 4 77.48 42.74 -26.35
N PRO A 5 78.31 41.69 -26.40
CA PRO A 5 79.07 41.26 -27.58
C PRO A 5 78.34 40.24 -28.46
N GLN A 6 78.74 40.16 -29.73
CA GLN A 6 78.36 39.10 -30.64
C GLN A 6 79.30 37.88 -30.50
N ASN A 7 78.69 36.70 -30.56
CA ASN A 7 79.26 35.37 -30.83
C ASN A 7 80.20 34.74 -29.79
N GLY A 8 79.68 33.68 -29.15
CA GLY A 8 80.50 32.63 -28.54
C GLY A 8 79.80 31.83 -27.44
N GLY A 9 79.18 30.70 -27.81
CA GLY A 9 78.88 29.56 -26.93
C GLY A 9 77.91 29.79 -25.77
N TRP A 10 76.62 29.47 -25.97
CA TRP A 10 75.67 29.36 -24.87
C TRP A 10 75.88 28.04 -24.12
N ALA A 11 76.44 28.15 -22.91
CA ALA A 11 76.48 27.08 -21.93
C ALA A 11 75.22 27.15 -21.05
N ASP A 12 74.62 25.99 -20.80
CA ASP A 12 73.59 25.79 -19.79
C ASP A 12 74.05 26.39 -18.45
N SER A 13 73.43 27.49 -18.01
CA SER A 13 73.63 28.02 -16.65
C SER A 13 72.35 28.66 -16.11
N GLU A 14 71.88 28.05 -15.02
CA GLU A 14 70.64 28.29 -14.27
C GLU A 14 70.64 29.59 -13.44
N ASN A 15 71.17 30.71 -13.92
CA ASN A 15 71.13 31.98 -13.17
C ASN A 15 70.59 33.14 -14.01
N TRP A 16 69.26 33.27 -14.05
CA TRP A 16 68.58 34.38 -14.74
C TRP A 16 67.56 35.05 -13.82
N SER A 17 67.95 36.19 -13.26
CA SER A 17 67.06 37.21 -12.70
C SER A 17 67.48 38.56 -13.26
N PRO A 18 66.57 39.25 -13.97
CA PRO A 18 66.41 40.65 -13.69
C PRO A 18 64.93 40.96 -13.46
N THR A 19 64.62 41.57 -12.32
CA THR A 19 63.38 42.29 -12.08
C THR A 19 63.27 43.40 -13.14
N ILE A 20 62.61 43.15 -14.27
CA ILE A 20 62.46 44.12 -15.35
C ILE A 20 61.35 45.10 -14.97
N CYS A 21 61.72 46.25 -14.39
CA CYS A 21 60.87 47.46 -14.40
C CYS A 21 61.52 48.45 -15.38
N LEU A 22 60.92 48.67 -16.55
CA LEU A 22 61.54 49.43 -17.66
C LEU A 22 61.33 50.95 -17.56
N GLN A 23 60.41 51.42 -16.71
CA GLN A 23 60.25 52.83 -16.35
C GLN A 23 59.36 52.91 -15.11
N TYR A 24 59.81 53.66 -14.09
CA TYR A 24 59.03 53.99 -12.89
C TYR A 24 58.50 55.41 -13.11
N ASP A 25 57.18 55.59 -13.19
CA ASP A 25 56.56 56.90 -13.46
C ASP A 25 56.42 57.79 -12.21
N GLY A 26 56.87 57.31 -11.04
CA GLY A 26 56.75 58.03 -9.77
C GLY A 26 55.39 57.82 -9.08
N GLU A 27 54.43 57.16 -9.75
CA GLU A 27 53.11 56.81 -9.21
C GLU A 27 52.98 55.30 -8.89
N GLY A 28 54.04 54.53 -9.10
CA GLY A 28 54.09 53.10 -8.74
C GLY A 28 53.75 52.15 -9.89
N HIS A 29 53.69 52.63 -11.13
CA HIS A 29 53.48 51.77 -12.30
C HIS A 29 54.81 51.34 -12.94
N CYS A 30 54.91 50.06 -13.29
CA CYS A 30 55.95 49.53 -14.18
C CYS A 30 55.27 49.17 -15.51
N THR A 31 55.89 49.47 -16.65
CA THR A 31 55.35 49.04 -17.96
C THR A 31 56.32 48.04 -18.61
N LEU A 32 55.81 46.91 -19.10
CA LEU A 32 56.59 46.00 -19.93
C LEU A 32 56.49 46.45 -21.39
N LYS A 33 57.56 46.99 -21.98
CA LYS A 33 57.61 47.25 -23.42
C LYS A 33 58.00 45.97 -24.16
N GLY A 34 57.03 45.36 -24.85
CA GLY A 34 57.29 44.34 -25.87
C GLY A 34 58.06 44.95 -27.05
N TYR A 35 59.03 44.20 -27.59
CA TYR A 35 59.74 44.61 -28.81
C TYR A 35 58.80 44.50 -30.02
N PRO A 36 58.54 45.58 -30.77
CA PRO A 36 57.73 45.52 -31.97
C PRO A 36 58.50 44.82 -33.10
N GLY A 37 58.05 43.63 -33.50
CA GLY A 37 57.95 43.23 -34.91
C GLY A 37 59.19 43.31 -35.81
N GLN A 38 60.36 42.82 -35.40
CA GLN A 38 61.32 42.28 -36.37
C GLN A 38 61.76 40.88 -35.95
N GLN A 39 61.23 39.88 -36.65
CA GLN A 39 61.80 38.55 -36.68
C GLN A 39 63.15 38.64 -37.42
N PRO A 40 64.30 38.39 -36.79
CA PRO A 40 65.55 38.23 -37.53
C PRO A 40 65.40 36.99 -38.42
N ALA A 41 65.73 37.10 -39.70
CA ALA A 41 65.50 36.02 -40.66
C ALA A 41 66.19 34.69 -40.28
N ASP A 42 67.23 34.72 -39.44
CA ASP A 42 68.18 33.59 -39.32
C ASP A 42 68.61 33.22 -37.88
N ALA A 43 67.86 33.55 -36.81
CA ALA A 43 68.25 33.22 -35.42
C ALA A 43 67.41 32.09 -34.81
N SER A 44 68.06 30.95 -34.52
CA SER A 44 67.48 29.75 -33.89
C SER A 44 67.46 29.77 -32.35
N GLU A 45 67.67 30.93 -31.70
CA GLU A 45 67.59 31.07 -30.24
C GLU A 45 66.76 32.31 -29.86
N TYR A 46 65.65 32.08 -29.18
CA TYR A 46 64.78 33.13 -28.61
C TYR A 46 65.07 33.30 -27.12
N VAL A 47 65.09 34.54 -26.63
CA VAL A 47 65.29 34.89 -25.22
C VAL A 47 63.99 34.68 -24.43
N PHE A 48 64.05 33.85 -23.38
CA PHE A 48 62.94 33.63 -22.45
C PHE A 48 63.11 34.49 -21.19
N TYR A 49 62.01 35.06 -20.70
CA TYR A 49 62.03 35.88 -19.50
C TYR A 49 61.38 35.13 -18.33
N LYS A 50 62.11 35.10 -17.20
CA LYS A 50 61.52 34.93 -15.87
C LYS A 50 61.23 36.33 -15.33
N VAL A 51 59.97 36.67 -15.17
CA VAL A 51 59.55 38.01 -14.73
C VAL A 51 58.94 37.89 -13.34
N ASN A 52 59.58 38.55 -12.36
CA ASN A 52 59.03 38.70 -11.02
C ASN A 52 58.48 40.12 -10.86
N VAL A 53 57.19 40.25 -10.56
CA VAL A 53 56.56 41.53 -10.23
C VAL A 53 56.34 41.56 -8.72
N SER A 54 57.04 42.45 -8.03
CA SER A 54 56.98 42.59 -6.57
C SER A 54 57.05 44.06 -6.17
N PRO A 55 56.42 44.49 -5.05
CA PRO A 55 56.63 45.83 -4.51
C PRO A 55 58.11 46.03 -4.17
N THR A 56 58.70 47.16 -4.56
CA THR A 56 60.12 47.47 -4.34
C THR A 56 60.46 47.57 -2.84
N PRO A 57 61.65 47.12 -2.40
CA PRO A 57 61.95 46.92 -0.97
C PRO A 57 62.25 48.19 -0.14
N THR A 58 62.09 49.41 -0.67
CA THR A 58 62.62 50.63 -0.03
C THR A 58 61.59 51.58 0.59
N VAL A 59 60.35 51.17 0.86
CA VAL A 59 59.34 52.03 1.53
C VAL A 59 59.12 51.61 2.99
N PRO A 60 59.22 52.53 3.99
CA PRO A 60 59.04 52.20 5.41
C PRO A 60 57.60 51.77 5.75
N PRO A 61 57.38 51.08 6.88
CA PRO A 61 56.09 50.47 7.21
C PRO A 61 55.03 51.55 7.53
N GLY A 62 54.07 51.71 6.62
CA GLY A 62 52.83 52.46 6.81
C GLY A 62 51.62 51.60 6.39
N PRO A 63 50.40 51.89 6.87
CA PRO A 63 49.26 50.95 6.82
C PRO A 63 48.56 50.85 5.46
N THR A 64 49.10 51.43 4.39
CA THR A 64 48.49 51.45 3.05
C THR A 64 49.26 50.54 2.09
N PRO A 65 48.61 49.53 1.46
CA PRO A 65 49.22 48.70 0.43
C PRO A 65 49.75 49.56 -0.73
N VAL A 66 50.99 49.32 -1.17
CA VAL A 66 51.56 49.95 -2.36
C VAL A 66 51.24 49.05 -3.55
N THR A 67 50.26 49.45 -4.37
CA THR A 67 49.89 48.73 -5.59
C THR A 67 50.95 48.97 -6.66
N ALA A 68 51.79 47.97 -6.93
CA ALA A 68 52.61 47.98 -8.14
C ALA A 68 51.74 47.50 -9.31
N THR A 69 51.46 48.40 -10.27
CA THR A 69 50.71 48.06 -11.48
C THR A 69 51.68 47.72 -12.60
N LEU A 70 51.59 46.52 -13.18
CA LEU A 70 52.28 46.20 -14.43
C LEU A 70 51.29 46.27 -15.60
N ASP A 71 51.42 47.27 -16.47
CA ASP A 71 50.62 47.34 -17.70
C ASP A 71 51.38 46.66 -18.85
N VAL A 72 50.79 45.60 -19.41
CA VAL A 72 51.27 44.98 -20.65
C VAL A 72 50.46 45.55 -21.81
N ASN A 73 51.00 46.58 -22.47
CA ASN A 73 50.36 47.31 -23.59
C ASN A 73 50.83 46.85 -24.98
N VAL A 74 51.64 45.79 -25.07
CA VAL A 74 52.15 45.21 -26.32
C VAL A 74 52.18 43.68 -26.22
N PRO A 75 52.00 42.92 -27.31
CA PRO A 75 52.08 41.46 -27.29
C PRO A 75 53.43 41.00 -26.73
N ALA A 76 53.42 40.24 -25.63
CA ALA A 76 54.61 39.73 -24.97
C ALA A 76 54.49 38.21 -24.76
N SER A 77 55.58 37.47 -24.93
CA SER A 77 55.67 36.02 -24.65
C SER A 77 56.57 35.77 -23.44
N VAL A 78 56.07 35.09 -22.41
CA VAL A 78 56.78 34.83 -21.14
C VAL A 78 56.74 33.34 -20.79
N ALA A 79 57.85 32.82 -20.25
CA ALA A 79 57.99 31.41 -19.85
C ALA A 79 57.64 31.19 -18.36
N GLU A 80 58.04 32.12 -17.48
CA GLU A 80 57.65 32.13 -16.08
C GLU A 80 57.34 33.57 -15.64
N LEU A 81 56.12 33.80 -15.14
CA LEU A 81 55.68 35.10 -14.64
C LEU A 81 55.16 34.93 -13.21
N SER A 82 55.80 35.57 -12.24
CA SER A 82 55.35 35.59 -10.85
C SER A 82 54.79 36.96 -10.49
N VAL A 83 53.54 36.99 -10.03
CA VAL A 83 52.87 38.19 -9.51
C VAL A 83 52.81 38.10 -7.99
N GLY A 84 53.62 38.91 -7.32
CA GLY A 84 53.77 38.94 -5.87
C GLY A 84 52.54 39.44 -5.12
N THR A 85 52.55 39.28 -3.80
CA THR A 85 51.51 39.83 -2.93
C THR A 85 51.40 41.34 -3.08
N GLN A 86 50.18 41.89 -2.96
CA GLN A 86 49.88 43.33 -3.13
C GLN A 86 50.22 43.92 -4.51
N THR A 87 50.44 43.08 -5.53
CA THR A 87 50.73 43.52 -6.91
C THR A 87 49.51 43.29 -7.80
N THR A 88 49.25 44.21 -8.74
CA THR A 88 48.22 44.04 -9.79
C THR A 88 48.88 44.04 -11.17
N LEU A 89 48.69 42.97 -11.94
CA LEU A 89 49.09 42.91 -13.35
C LEU A 89 47.87 43.20 -14.23
N ASN A 90 47.93 44.25 -15.04
CA ASN A 90 46.89 44.57 -16.01
C ASN A 90 47.27 44.06 -17.40
N VAL A 91 46.44 43.16 -17.94
CA VAL A 91 46.56 42.59 -19.27
C VAL A 91 45.60 43.32 -20.21
N GLY A 92 46.01 44.53 -20.63
CA GLY A 92 45.28 45.38 -21.58
C GLY A 92 45.49 45.04 -23.06
N SER A 93 46.49 44.22 -23.35
CA SER A 93 46.79 43.66 -24.68
C SER A 93 47.12 42.15 -24.55
N PRO A 94 47.18 41.38 -25.66
CA PRO A 94 47.39 39.93 -25.58
C PRO A 94 48.69 39.53 -24.86
N LEU A 95 48.58 38.75 -23.77
CA LEU A 95 49.71 38.16 -23.04
C LEU A 95 49.90 36.70 -23.44
N GLY A 96 51.04 36.38 -24.06
CA GLY A 96 51.43 35.02 -24.44
C GLY A 96 52.20 34.29 -23.34
N LEU A 97 51.80 33.06 -22.99
CA LEU A 97 52.52 32.17 -22.07
C LEU A 97 53.05 30.97 -22.86
N ASN A 98 54.29 31.04 -23.35
CA ASN A 98 54.79 30.13 -24.38
C ASN A 98 56.27 29.77 -24.23
N TRP A 99 56.62 28.52 -24.54
CA TRP A 99 57.99 28.07 -24.84
C TRP A 99 58.08 27.74 -26.35
N TRP A 100 58.56 28.69 -27.17
CA TRP A 100 58.73 28.58 -28.64
C TRP A 100 57.48 28.29 -29.51
N SER A 101 57.64 28.52 -30.82
CA SER A 101 56.76 28.13 -31.92
C SER A 101 57.35 26.91 -32.65
N ILE A 102 56.88 25.70 -32.39
CA ILE A 102 57.30 24.49 -33.12
C ILE A 102 56.26 24.17 -34.22
N PRO A 103 56.67 23.86 -35.48
CA PRO A 103 55.76 23.39 -36.51
C PRO A 103 55.13 22.05 -36.13
N ILE A 104 53.81 21.96 -36.24
CA ILE A 104 52.98 20.84 -35.82
C ILE A 104 53.03 19.69 -36.86
N THR A 105 54.20 19.11 -37.10
CA THR A 105 54.34 17.95 -37.99
C THR A 105 55.30 16.93 -37.40
N GLY A 106 54.87 16.22 -36.35
CA GLY A 106 55.58 15.10 -35.75
C GLY A 106 54.67 14.29 -34.80
N PRO A 107 54.86 12.96 -34.66
CA PRO A 107 53.89 12.08 -34.00
C PRO A 107 53.82 12.20 -32.46
N THR A 108 54.72 12.94 -31.81
CA THR A 108 54.69 13.21 -30.36
C THR A 108 55.24 14.61 -30.04
N PRO A 109 54.40 15.64 -29.81
CA PRO A 109 54.87 16.96 -29.38
C PRO A 109 55.39 16.92 -27.94
N ASP A 110 56.61 17.39 -27.69
CA ASP A 110 57.17 17.60 -26.34
C ASP A 110 56.64 18.94 -25.78
N TRP A 111 55.47 18.91 -25.14
CA TRP A 111 54.81 20.10 -24.61
C TRP A 111 55.55 20.64 -23.37
N LYS A 112 56.13 21.84 -23.44
CA LYS A 112 56.74 22.53 -22.28
C LYS A 112 55.73 23.38 -21.51
N THR A 113 55.97 23.54 -20.21
CA THR A 113 55.10 24.27 -19.26
C THR A 113 55.56 25.71 -19.04
N ALA A 114 54.70 26.67 -19.37
CA ALA A 114 54.85 28.07 -18.97
C ALA A 114 54.02 28.32 -17.69
N THR A 115 54.63 28.92 -16.67
CA THR A 115 53.99 29.11 -15.35
C THR A 115 53.65 30.57 -15.10
N LEU A 116 52.40 30.82 -14.71
CA LEU A 116 51.93 32.08 -14.13
C LEU A 116 51.65 31.84 -12.63
N ASN A 117 52.59 32.22 -11.78
CA ASN A 117 52.45 32.10 -10.32
C ASN A 117 51.83 33.38 -9.75
N VAL A 118 50.55 33.32 -9.38
CA VAL A 118 49.77 34.45 -8.90
C VAL A 118 49.61 34.37 -7.39
N THR A 119 50.27 35.26 -6.66
CA THR A 119 50.03 35.50 -5.22
C THR A 119 49.36 36.87 -4.98
N GLY A 120 49.34 37.74 -5.99
CA GLY A 120 48.60 39.01 -6.05
C GLY A 120 47.34 38.95 -6.91
N LEU A 121 47.12 39.97 -7.74
CA LEU A 121 45.97 40.11 -8.64
C LEU A 121 46.44 40.21 -10.10
N VAL A 122 45.74 39.55 -11.02
CA VAL A 122 45.88 39.75 -12.47
C VAL A 122 44.52 40.18 -13.02
N GLN A 123 44.44 41.30 -13.74
CA GLN A 123 43.21 41.78 -14.39
C GLN A 123 43.34 41.65 -15.90
N VAL A 124 42.37 41.02 -16.56
CA VAL A 124 42.42 40.69 -17.99
C VAL A 124 41.25 41.32 -18.70
N THR A 125 41.52 42.35 -19.50
CA THR A 125 40.53 43.01 -20.38
C THR A 125 40.71 42.63 -21.85
N SER A 126 41.87 42.07 -22.22
CA SER A 126 42.17 41.55 -23.57
C SER A 126 42.18 40.01 -23.59
N LYS A 127 43.35 39.36 -23.65
CA LYS A 127 43.46 37.90 -23.54
C LYS A 127 44.79 37.43 -22.99
N ILE A 128 44.77 36.29 -22.29
CA ILE A 128 45.95 35.46 -22.03
C ILE A 128 45.88 34.30 -23.03
N PHE A 129 46.96 34.04 -23.78
CA PHE A 129 47.01 32.94 -24.73
C PHE A 129 48.22 32.03 -24.52
N SER A 130 48.07 30.73 -24.74
CA SER A 130 49.17 29.76 -24.72
C SER A 130 49.06 28.76 -25.86
N ASN A 131 50.18 28.52 -26.53
CA ASN A 131 50.41 27.52 -27.55
C ASN A 131 51.02 26.22 -26.96
N GLY A 132 51.17 26.14 -25.64
CA GLY A 132 51.76 25.01 -24.90
C GLY A 132 50.95 24.64 -23.64
N ILE A 133 51.63 24.16 -22.60
CA ILE A 133 51.00 24.00 -21.28
C ILE A 133 51.11 25.33 -20.53
N ALA A 134 49.99 25.95 -20.18
CA ALA A 134 49.91 27.04 -19.24
C ALA A 134 49.58 26.48 -17.85
N GLU A 135 50.38 26.84 -16.84
CA GLU A 135 50.14 26.48 -15.45
C GLU A 135 49.90 27.74 -14.62
N PHE A 136 48.71 27.87 -14.04
CA PHE A 136 48.35 28.96 -13.15
C PHE A 136 48.40 28.47 -11.71
N THR A 137 49.29 29.04 -10.92
CA THR A 137 49.56 28.64 -9.54
C THR A 137 49.46 29.81 -8.58
N GLY A 138 49.60 29.54 -7.28
CA GLY A 138 49.61 30.57 -6.24
C GLY A 138 48.23 30.91 -5.69
N SER A 139 48.22 31.54 -4.51
CA SER A 139 47.03 31.84 -3.69
C SER A 139 46.26 33.10 -4.10
N GLY A 140 46.73 33.81 -5.12
CA GLY A 140 46.15 35.05 -5.62
C GLY A 140 44.94 34.82 -6.52
N ARG A 141 44.63 35.82 -7.37
CA ARG A 141 43.42 35.82 -8.21
C ARG A 141 43.68 36.38 -9.61
N ILE A 142 43.04 35.78 -10.61
CA ILE A 142 42.94 36.28 -11.99
C ILE A 142 41.49 36.73 -12.24
N ASP A 143 41.28 37.99 -12.59
CA ASP A 143 39.98 38.58 -12.91
C ASP A 143 39.84 38.80 -14.41
N LEU A 144 38.92 38.07 -15.02
CA LEU A 144 38.48 38.30 -16.39
C LEU A 144 37.43 39.43 -16.40
N LEU A 145 37.78 40.55 -17.01
CA LEU A 145 36.92 41.73 -17.12
C LEU A 145 36.38 41.85 -18.56
N GLY A 146 35.89 40.73 -19.09
CA GLY A 146 35.50 40.56 -20.49
C GLY A 146 36.63 40.00 -21.38
N GLY A 147 37.83 39.83 -20.83
CA GLY A 147 38.96 39.20 -21.53
C GLY A 147 38.92 37.67 -21.52
N ASP A 148 39.67 37.06 -22.45
CA ASP A 148 39.66 35.61 -22.68
C ASP A 148 40.94 34.91 -22.18
N ILE A 149 40.83 33.61 -21.88
CA ILE A 149 41.96 32.69 -21.74
C ILE A 149 41.88 31.68 -22.87
N GLU A 150 42.86 31.75 -23.77
CA GLU A 150 43.02 30.86 -24.92
C GLU A 150 44.19 29.89 -24.66
N TYR A 151 44.00 28.58 -24.76
CA TYR A 151 45.07 27.64 -24.40
C TYR A 151 45.10 26.37 -25.25
N VAL A 152 46.26 25.71 -25.23
CA VAL A 152 46.40 24.32 -25.70
C VAL A 152 46.28 23.35 -24.51
N ARG A 153 46.93 23.60 -23.38
CA ARG A 153 46.61 22.94 -22.12
C ARG A 153 46.65 23.93 -20.98
N LEU A 154 45.69 23.87 -20.06
CA LEU A 154 45.64 24.72 -18.88
C LEU A 154 45.61 23.87 -17.61
N SER A 155 46.56 24.07 -16.70
CA SER A 155 46.52 23.57 -15.32
C SER A 155 46.22 24.76 -14.41
N ASN A 156 45.08 24.77 -13.72
CA ASN A 156 44.70 25.84 -12.81
C ASN A 156 44.63 25.33 -11.37
N SER A 157 45.49 25.86 -10.52
CA SER A 157 45.43 25.68 -9.05
C SER A 157 45.15 26.99 -8.30
N THR A 158 44.94 28.10 -9.03
CA THR A 158 44.63 29.42 -8.48
C THR A 158 43.13 29.76 -8.60
N ARG A 159 42.76 31.00 -8.26
CA ARG A 159 41.39 31.50 -8.39
C ARG A 159 41.23 32.35 -9.65
N ILE A 160 40.35 31.94 -10.56
CA ILE A 160 39.91 32.72 -11.72
C ILE A 160 38.50 33.25 -11.45
N THR A 161 38.23 34.53 -11.66
CA THR A 161 36.89 35.12 -11.51
C THR A 161 36.53 36.06 -12.64
N GLY A 162 35.27 36.51 -12.69
CA GLY A 162 34.82 37.54 -13.60
C GLY A 162 33.93 37.04 -14.73
N SER A 163 34.11 37.59 -15.92
CA SER A 163 33.38 37.27 -17.15
C SER A 163 34.32 37.24 -18.35
N GLY A 164 34.02 36.41 -19.35
CA GLY A 164 34.88 36.17 -20.51
C GLY A 164 34.79 34.71 -20.97
N THR A 165 35.75 34.27 -21.78
CA THR A 165 35.80 32.88 -22.26
C THR A 165 37.10 32.20 -21.85
N ILE A 166 37.01 31.00 -21.28
CA ILE A 166 38.11 30.07 -21.10
C ILE A 166 37.95 29.02 -22.20
N ARG A 167 38.77 29.10 -23.26
CA ARG A 167 38.62 28.33 -24.48
C ARG A 167 39.92 27.66 -24.89
N TYR A 168 39.79 26.41 -25.30
CA TYR A 168 40.83 25.67 -25.98
C TYR A 168 40.96 26.08 -27.46
N THR A 169 42.19 26.25 -27.98
CA THR A 169 42.42 26.80 -29.34
C THR A 169 43.08 25.84 -30.34
N SER A 170 43.91 24.87 -29.93
CA SER A 170 44.53 23.85 -30.82
C SER A 170 45.25 22.72 -30.05
N GLY A 171 45.56 21.56 -30.65
CA GLY A 171 46.41 20.49 -30.06
C GLY A 171 45.77 19.09 -29.92
N SER A 172 46.36 18.22 -29.06
CA SER A 172 45.80 16.92 -28.62
C SER A 172 46.03 16.66 -27.11
N GLY A 173 45.04 16.12 -26.37
CA GLY A 173 45.17 15.66 -24.97
C GLY A 173 44.25 16.36 -23.94
N VAL A 174 44.70 16.52 -22.69
CA VAL A 174 43.92 17.18 -21.61
C VAL A 174 43.79 18.68 -21.90
N ALA A 175 42.56 19.18 -22.04
CA ALA A 175 42.33 20.59 -22.35
C ALA A 175 42.55 21.47 -21.09
N LEU A 176 41.79 21.21 -20.02
CA LEU A 176 41.88 21.93 -18.75
C LEU A 176 41.93 20.95 -17.58
N SER A 177 42.80 21.20 -16.61
CA SER A 177 42.84 20.55 -15.30
C SER A 177 42.69 21.61 -14.22
N ASN A 178 41.52 21.69 -13.58
CA ASN A 178 41.22 22.63 -12.53
C ASN A 178 41.26 21.96 -11.15
N SER A 179 42.22 22.32 -10.32
CA SER A 179 42.24 22.05 -8.87
C SER A 179 41.91 23.28 -8.03
N GLY A 180 41.92 24.48 -8.65
CA GLY A 180 41.58 25.75 -8.03
C GLY A 180 40.09 26.12 -8.16
N MET A 181 39.79 27.42 -8.16
CA MET A 181 38.43 27.94 -8.27
C MET A 181 38.24 28.73 -9.56
N ILE A 182 37.17 28.46 -10.30
CA ILE A 182 36.71 29.28 -11.44
C ILE A 182 35.31 29.81 -11.07
N ASP A 183 35.15 31.12 -10.91
CA ASP A 183 33.96 31.74 -10.31
C ASP A 183 33.39 32.87 -11.18
N ALA A 184 32.26 32.61 -11.83
CA ALA A 184 31.47 33.59 -12.55
C ALA A 184 30.74 34.49 -11.53
N ASN A 185 31.35 35.60 -11.15
CA ASN A 185 30.89 36.47 -10.06
C ASN A 185 30.34 37.83 -10.51
N LEU A 186 30.21 38.07 -11.82
CA LEU A 186 29.68 39.32 -12.39
C LEU A 186 28.26 39.11 -12.92
N SER A 187 27.30 39.83 -12.33
CA SER A 187 25.89 39.75 -12.72
C SER A 187 25.67 40.19 -14.17
N GLY A 188 24.85 39.44 -14.91
CA GLY A 188 24.49 39.71 -16.31
C GLY A 188 25.56 39.36 -17.35
N MET A 189 26.81 39.10 -16.94
CA MET A 189 27.91 38.79 -17.85
C MET A 189 28.37 37.34 -17.67
N PRO A 190 28.32 36.48 -18.71
CA PRO A 190 28.75 35.10 -18.58
C PRO A 190 30.26 34.95 -18.47
N LEU A 191 30.71 34.03 -17.62
CA LEU A 191 31.98 33.34 -17.80
C LEU A 191 31.69 32.02 -18.52
N THR A 192 32.30 31.81 -19.69
CA THR A 192 32.06 30.63 -20.51
C THR A 192 33.28 29.72 -20.48
N LEU A 193 33.10 28.49 -20.01
CA LEU A 193 34.05 27.40 -20.21
C LEU A 193 33.69 26.69 -21.52
N ASP A 194 34.48 26.92 -22.55
CA ASP A 194 34.25 26.38 -23.89
C ASP A 194 35.15 25.17 -24.17
N MET A 195 34.52 24.00 -24.30
CA MET A 195 35.19 22.70 -24.43
C MET A 195 35.23 22.20 -25.88
N LEU A 196 35.34 23.11 -26.85
CA LEU A 196 35.43 22.83 -28.28
C LEU A 196 36.90 22.73 -28.77
N PRO A 197 37.24 21.88 -29.77
CA PRO A 197 36.44 20.90 -30.52
C PRO A 197 36.37 19.49 -29.87
N PRO A 198 35.55 18.54 -30.40
CA PRO A 198 35.30 17.24 -29.77
C PRO A 198 36.56 16.38 -29.55
N GLY A 199 36.62 15.64 -28.43
CA GLY A 199 37.61 14.58 -28.20
C GLY A 199 38.53 14.74 -26.99
N TYR A 200 38.33 15.77 -26.17
CA TYR A 200 39.22 16.09 -25.04
C TYR A 200 38.49 16.10 -23.70
N THR A 201 39.16 15.60 -22.66
CA THR A 201 38.65 15.59 -21.29
C THR A 201 39.12 16.84 -20.56
N THR A 202 38.18 17.56 -19.95
CA THR A 202 38.48 18.56 -18.91
C THR A 202 38.33 17.89 -17.55
N PHE A 203 39.25 18.16 -16.63
CA PHE A 203 39.21 17.66 -15.26
C PHE A 203 38.89 18.81 -14.31
N ASN A 204 37.92 18.60 -13.43
CA ASN A 204 37.67 19.46 -12.29
C ASN A 204 37.81 18.65 -11.01
N ALA A 205 38.87 18.93 -10.26
CA ALA A 205 39.06 18.50 -8.87
C ALA A 205 38.85 19.66 -7.87
N GLY A 206 38.67 20.89 -8.36
CA GLY A 206 38.38 22.07 -7.57
C GLY A 206 36.91 22.51 -7.67
N THR A 207 36.69 23.82 -7.76
CA THR A 207 35.33 24.39 -7.83
C THR A 207 35.11 25.17 -9.12
N LEU A 208 34.06 24.82 -9.87
CA LEU A 208 33.47 25.68 -10.90
C LEU A 208 32.20 26.31 -10.31
N ARG A 209 32.10 27.63 -10.26
CA ARG A 209 31.02 28.31 -9.53
C ARG A 209 30.42 29.49 -10.30
N ALA A 210 29.14 29.74 -10.06
CA ALA A 210 28.50 31.02 -10.28
C ALA A 210 28.09 31.63 -8.93
N SER A 211 28.42 32.92 -8.72
CA SER A 211 28.14 33.65 -7.47
C SER A 211 27.69 35.08 -7.75
N ASN A 212 27.10 35.76 -6.76
CA ASN A 212 26.69 37.18 -6.84
C ASN A 212 25.81 37.53 -8.06
N GLY A 213 24.89 36.63 -8.44
CA GLY A 213 24.05 36.81 -9.64
C GLY A 213 24.77 36.55 -10.97
N GLY A 214 26.04 36.13 -10.93
CA GLY A 214 26.81 35.77 -12.09
C GLY A 214 26.35 34.49 -12.77
N LYS A 215 26.83 34.28 -14.00
CA LYS A 215 26.44 33.17 -14.86
C LYS A 215 27.65 32.40 -15.36
N LEU A 216 27.78 31.13 -14.97
CA LEU A 216 28.78 30.22 -15.52
C LEU A 216 28.15 29.37 -16.62
N ARG A 217 28.62 29.47 -17.86
CA ARG A 217 28.22 28.57 -18.94
C ARG A 217 29.29 27.50 -19.16
N ILE A 218 28.91 26.23 -19.08
CA ILE A 218 29.73 25.09 -19.45
C ILE A 218 29.17 24.54 -20.76
N GLN A 219 29.92 24.69 -21.85
CA GLN A 219 29.46 24.33 -23.19
C GLN A 219 30.37 23.34 -23.90
N GLY A 220 29.78 22.33 -24.54
CA GLY A 220 30.40 21.51 -25.58
C GLY A 220 29.76 21.85 -26.93
N GLY A 221 30.53 22.01 -27.99
CA GLY A 221 29.99 22.60 -29.23
C GLY A 221 29.59 21.67 -30.36
N ASN A 222 29.06 20.48 -30.08
CA ASN A 222 28.27 19.72 -31.05
C ASN A 222 26.86 19.44 -30.53
N THR A 223 25.86 19.76 -31.35
CA THR A 223 24.42 19.52 -31.08
C THR A 223 23.99 18.07 -31.35
N ALA A 224 24.82 17.23 -31.97
CA ALA A 224 24.49 15.85 -32.33
C ALA A 224 25.09 14.77 -31.42
N THR A 225 26.28 14.99 -30.83
CA THR A 225 26.93 14.11 -29.84
C THR A 225 27.62 14.97 -28.78
N PRO A 226 27.66 14.59 -27.48
CA PRO A 226 28.29 15.44 -26.48
C PRO A 226 29.78 15.50 -26.78
N SER A 227 30.27 16.67 -27.22
CA SER A 227 31.64 16.80 -27.72
C SER A 227 32.66 17.13 -26.63
N GLY A 228 32.20 17.65 -25.48
CA GLY A 228 33.06 17.98 -24.33
C GLY A 228 32.72 17.12 -23.12
N THR A 229 33.70 16.33 -22.64
CA THR A 229 33.58 15.54 -21.40
C THR A 229 34.30 16.26 -20.26
N LEU A 230 33.56 16.62 -19.22
CA LEU A 230 34.04 17.17 -17.96
C LEU A 230 34.04 16.08 -16.90
N ASN A 231 35.22 15.57 -16.55
CA ASN A 231 35.40 14.72 -15.39
C ASN A 231 35.47 15.59 -14.14
N ASN A 232 34.39 15.58 -13.37
CA ASN A 232 34.21 16.33 -12.14
C ASN A 232 34.39 15.45 -10.89
N GLY A 233 34.98 14.25 -11.00
CA GLY A 233 35.01 13.22 -9.95
C GLY A 233 35.37 13.66 -8.52
N ALA A 234 36.28 14.63 -8.37
CA ALA A 234 36.68 15.17 -7.06
C ALA A 234 36.22 16.63 -6.85
N GLY A 235 35.53 17.22 -7.82
CA GLY A 235 35.19 18.63 -7.88
C GLY A 235 33.73 18.95 -7.60
N THR A 236 33.45 20.24 -7.47
CA THR A 236 32.09 20.80 -7.31
C THR A 236 31.77 21.77 -8.44
N ILE A 237 30.57 21.66 -9.00
CA ILE A 237 29.97 22.66 -9.88
C ILE A 237 28.82 23.32 -9.09
N ALA A 238 28.93 24.62 -8.78
CA ALA A 238 28.07 25.30 -7.84
C ALA A 238 27.33 26.51 -8.43
N ALA A 239 26.02 26.60 -8.21
CA ALA A 239 25.24 27.82 -8.39
C ALA A 239 24.81 28.37 -7.02
N LEU A 240 25.44 29.45 -6.55
CA LEU A 240 25.04 30.09 -5.30
C LEU A 240 23.71 30.85 -5.45
N ASP A 241 23.18 31.37 -4.35
CA ASP A 241 21.95 32.15 -4.32
C ASP A 241 21.92 33.25 -5.39
N GLY A 242 20.81 33.36 -6.12
CA GLY A 242 20.65 34.29 -7.26
C GLY A 242 21.46 33.97 -8.52
N SER A 243 22.37 32.99 -8.51
CA SER A 243 23.28 32.69 -9.62
C SER A 243 22.84 31.53 -10.51
N LEU A 244 23.46 31.41 -11.69
CA LEU A 244 23.10 30.42 -12.70
C LEU A 244 24.33 29.68 -13.23
N VAL A 245 24.29 28.35 -13.22
CA VAL A 245 25.17 27.52 -14.04
C VAL A 245 24.36 26.99 -15.22
N GLU A 246 24.79 27.26 -16.45
CA GLU A 246 24.17 26.75 -17.68
C GLU A 246 24.98 25.59 -18.24
N LEU A 247 24.34 24.44 -18.39
CA LEU A 247 24.88 23.27 -19.08
C LEU A 247 24.35 23.26 -20.53
N TYR A 248 25.26 23.22 -21.49
CA TYR A 248 24.93 23.25 -22.91
C TYR A 248 25.74 22.19 -23.68
N SER A 249 25.09 21.13 -24.15
CA SER A 249 25.69 20.08 -24.98
C SER A 249 27.03 19.51 -24.43
N THR A 250 27.06 19.22 -23.13
CA THR A 250 28.24 18.74 -22.37
C THR A 250 27.96 17.41 -21.67
N ALA A 251 29.00 16.59 -21.46
CA ALA A 251 28.94 15.40 -20.62
C ALA A 251 29.70 15.64 -19.31
N ILE A 252 29.08 15.41 -18.16
CA ILE A 252 29.69 15.57 -16.84
C ILE A 252 29.73 14.21 -16.14
N THR A 253 30.88 13.81 -15.63
CA THR A 253 31.02 12.56 -14.87
C THR A 253 31.62 12.81 -13.49
N GLY A 254 31.00 12.26 -12.44
CA GLY A 254 31.52 12.34 -11.08
C GLY A 254 31.35 13.68 -10.34
N GLY A 255 31.58 13.66 -9.03
CA GLY A 255 31.55 14.84 -8.13
C GLY A 255 30.17 15.45 -7.89
N THR A 256 30.16 16.70 -7.40
CA THR A 256 28.93 17.34 -6.91
C THR A 256 28.43 18.45 -7.85
N LEU A 257 27.13 18.44 -8.14
CA LEU A 257 26.36 19.52 -8.75
C LEU A 257 25.51 20.19 -7.66
N ALA A 258 25.96 21.34 -7.15
CA ALA A 258 25.33 22.01 -6.01
C ALA A 258 24.63 23.30 -6.40
N SER A 259 23.43 23.54 -5.87
CA SER A 259 22.82 24.86 -5.88
C SER A 259 22.17 25.21 -4.55
N SER A 260 22.07 26.51 -4.26
CA SER A 260 21.58 27.03 -2.97
C SER A 260 20.71 28.26 -3.16
N GLY A 261 19.77 28.49 -2.22
CA GLY A 261 18.83 29.60 -2.30
C GLY A 261 18.00 29.56 -3.59
N SER A 262 17.95 30.68 -4.32
CA SER A 262 17.34 30.77 -5.66
C SER A 262 18.31 30.42 -6.80
N GLY A 263 19.54 30.01 -6.47
CA GLY A 263 20.53 29.55 -7.44
C GLY A 263 20.06 28.28 -8.15
N ARG A 264 20.41 28.11 -9.43
CA ARG A 264 20.06 26.88 -10.16
C ARG A 264 21.15 26.46 -11.15
N ILE A 265 21.28 25.15 -11.31
CA ILE A 265 21.99 24.55 -12.44
C ILE A 265 20.94 24.21 -13.50
N ALA A 266 21.09 24.71 -14.72
CA ALA A 266 20.09 24.59 -15.77
C ALA A 266 20.63 23.89 -17.02
N VAL A 267 19.92 22.86 -17.48
CA VAL A 267 20.10 22.26 -18.80
C VAL A 267 19.41 23.16 -19.82
N THR A 268 20.20 23.80 -20.68
CA THR A 268 19.73 24.82 -21.65
C THR A 268 19.90 24.39 -23.11
N GLY A 269 20.62 23.30 -23.36
CA GLY A 269 20.82 22.74 -24.69
C GLY A 269 20.39 21.27 -24.77
N THR A 270 20.01 20.85 -25.97
CA THR A 270 19.76 19.45 -26.29
C THR A 270 21.11 18.73 -26.23
N ASN A 271 21.18 17.58 -25.52
CA ASN A 271 22.36 16.70 -25.42
C ASN A 271 23.32 16.95 -24.23
N VAL A 272 22.78 17.25 -23.04
CA VAL A 272 23.56 17.23 -21.79
C VAL A 272 23.52 15.82 -21.19
N HIS A 273 24.68 15.30 -20.79
CA HIS A 273 24.82 13.99 -20.15
C HIS A 273 25.40 14.15 -18.73
N ILE A 274 24.88 13.39 -17.77
CA ILE A 274 25.47 13.27 -16.43
C ILE A 274 25.62 11.80 -16.02
N GLY A 275 26.62 11.47 -15.20
CA GLY A 275 26.74 10.13 -14.62
C GLY A 275 27.69 10.07 -13.44
N GLY A 276 27.33 9.33 -12.39
CA GLY A 276 28.12 9.23 -11.17
C GLY A 276 28.21 10.53 -10.37
N VAL A 277 27.31 11.48 -10.61
CA VAL A 277 27.29 12.78 -9.92
C VAL A 277 26.41 12.71 -8.67
N THR A 278 26.71 13.56 -7.68
CA THR A 278 25.80 13.91 -6.59
C THR A 278 25.09 15.22 -6.92
N VAL A 279 23.76 15.24 -6.91
CA VAL A 279 22.96 16.46 -7.11
C VAL A 279 22.50 17.00 -5.76
N GLU A 280 22.92 18.22 -5.46
CA GLU A 280 22.55 19.02 -4.28
C GLU A 280 21.77 20.26 -4.72
N GLY A 281 20.60 20.49 -4.13
CA GLY A 281 19.71 21.58 -4.57
C GLY A 281 19.06 21.33 -5.93
N LEU A 282 18.71 22.39 -6.65
CA LEU A 282 17.98 22.35 -7.92
C LEU A 282 18.88 22.16 -9.17
N LEU A 283 18.71 21.01 -9.83
CA LEU A 283 19.07 20.78 -11.24
C LEU A 283 17.81 20.88 -12.11
N ASN A 284 17.69 21.96 -12.88
CA ASN A 284 16.54 22.24 -13.72
C ASN A 284 16.78 21.80 -15.17
N VAL A 285 15.89 20.99 -15.73
CA VAL A 285 15.83 20.73 -17.17
C VAL A 285 14.81 21.67 -17.78
N ASN A 286 15.27 22.64 -18.57
CA ASN A 286 14.39 23.67 -19.11
C ASN A 286 13.42 23.09 -20.16
N ASN A 287 12.30 23.79 -20.36
CA ASN A 287 11.31 23.45 -21.36
C ASN A 287 11.91 23.13 -22.74
N GLY A 288 11.55 21.96 -23.30
CA GLY A 288 12.00 21.52 -24.62
C GLY A 288 13.40 20.90 -24.64
N GLN A 289 14.05 20.76 -23.48
CA GLN A 289 15.39 20.17 -23.37
C GLN A 289 15.33 18.73 -22.86
N TRP A 290 16.45 18.02 -22.99
CA TRP A 290 16.63 16.70 -22.38
C TRP A 290 17.97 16.59 -21.65
N LEU A 291 17.93 15.91 -20.51
CA LEU A 291 19.09 15.49 -19.72
C LEU A 291 19.24 13.98 -19.86
N THR A 292 20.43 13.49 -20.21
CA THR A 292 20.70 12.05 -20.32
C THR A 292 21.49 11.56 -19.11
N LEU A 293 21.02 10.49 -18.46
CA LEU A 293 21.78 9.73 -17.48
C LEU A 293 22.65 8.71 -18.21
N SER A 294 23.97 8.87 -18.07
CA SER A 294 24.97 7.91 -18.59
C SER A 294 25.37 6.87 -17.54
N ASN A 295 25.07 7.12 -16.26
CA ASN A 295 25.26 6.21 -15.12
C ASN A 295 24.34 6.66 -13.97
N SER A 296 24.29 5.87 -12.90
CA SER A 296 23.55 6.19 -11.68
C SER A 296 23.94 7.55 -11.08
N VAL A 297 22.98 8.20 -10.42
CA VAL A 297 23.08 9.52 -9.82
C VAL A 297 22.62 9.45 -8.37
N THR A 298 23.38 10.07 -7.46
CA THR A 298 22.94 10.31 -6.09
C THR A 298 22.25 11.66 -6.05
N ASN A 299 20.92 11.68 -5.97
CA ASN A 299 20.13 12.89 -5.85
C ASN A 299 19.72 13.11 -4.39
N ILE A 300 20.29 14.14 -3.76
CA ILE A 300 19.88 14.63 -2.43
C ILE A 300 19.22 16.02 -2.52
N GLY A 301 18.95 16.47 -3.74
CA GLY A 301 18.25 17.72 -4.05
C GLY A 301 17.01 17.47 -4.91
N THR A 302 16.80 18.33 -5.91
CA THR A 302 15.69 18.23 -6.85
C THR A 302 16.20 18.24 -8.28
N ILE A 303 15.91 17.18 -9.02
CA ILE A 303 15.98 17.18 -10.50
C ILE A 303 14.58 17.53 -10.99
N ARG A 304 14.41 18.65 -11.71
CA ARG A 304 13.09 19.10 -12.20
C ARG A 304 13.01 19.08 -13.71
N LEU A 305 11.98 18.46 -14.27
CA LEU A 305 11.65 18.54 -15.70
C LEU A 305 10.63 19.66 -15.90
N ASP A 306 11.10 20.88 -16.14
CA ASP A 306 10.31 22.11 -16.19
C ASP A 306 9.60 22.29 -17.56
N ALA A 307 8.68 21.37 -17.83
CA ALA A 307 7.89 21.35 -19.06
C ALA A 307 6.76 22.39 -19.01
N THR A 308 6.65 23.20 -20.05
CA THR A 308 5.54 24.17 -20.22
C THR A 308 4.86 23.98 -21.57
N SER A 309 5.57 24.18 -22.68
CA SER A 309 5.03 24.10 -24.05
C SER A 309 5.59 22.94 -24.88
N ALA A 310 6.72 22.36 -24.50
CA ALA A 310 7.42 21.31 -25.24
C ALA A 310 7.80 20.12 -24.34
N SER A 311 8.08 18.96 -24.95
CA SER A 311 8.57 17.77 -24.24
C SER A 311 9.88 18.08 -23.53
N THR A 312 9.97 17.76 -22.25
CA THR A 312 11.14 17.95 -21.41
C THR A 312 11.47 16.62 -20.76
N GLU A 313 12.68 16.11 -20.99
CA GLU A 313 12.93 14.68 -20.82
C GLU A 313 14.14 14.39 -19.93
N LEU A 314 14.00 13.40 -19.05
CA LEU A 314 15.11 12.65 -18.49
C LEU A 314 15.30 11.39 -19.33
N ARG A 315 16.41 11.31 -20.05
CA ARG A 315 16.77 10.18 -20.90
C ARG A 315 17.70 9.24 -20.17
N LEU A 316 17.58 7.95 -20.44
CA LEU A 316 18.50 6.93 -19.95
C LEU A 316 19.36 6.43 -21.12
N ALA A 317 20.68 6.43 -20.95
CA ALA A 317 21.61 5.91 -21.97
C ALA A 317 21.78 4.38 -21.85
N GLY A 318 22.50 3.79 -22.80
CA GLY A 318 22.78 2.35 -22.79
C GLY A 318 21.71 1.53 -23.47
N SER A 319 21.68 0.24 -23.15
CA SER A 319 20.88 -0.84 -23.72
C SER A 319 20.00 -1.49 -22.65
N SER A 320 19.19 -2.50 -23.03
CA SER A 320 18.21 -3.10 -22.12
C SER A 320 18.77 -3.85 -20.90
N GLY A 321 20.10 -4.07 -20.83
CA GLY A 321 20.77 -4.65 -19.68
C GLY A 321 21.42 -3.62 -18.74
N ASP A 322 21.35 -2.34 -19.08
CA ASP A 322 21.96 -1.26 -18.28
C ASP A 322 20.91 -0.66 -17.33
N ASP A 323 21.29 -0.48 -16.07
CA ASP A 323 20.42 0.08 -15.03
C ASP A 323 20.91 1.46 -14.58
N HIS A 324 19.97 2.40 -14.46
CA HIS A 324 20.24 3.74 -13.94
C HIS A 324 19.50 3.93 -12.62
N THR A 325 20.26 4.10 -11.55
CA THR A 325 19.71 4.36 -10.22
C THR A 325 19.65 5.86 -9.95
N LEU A 326 18.50 6.34 -9.51
CA LEU A 326 18.34 7.61 -8.81
C LEU A 326 18.31 7.30 -7.32
N ASP A 327 19.44 7.49 -6.64
CA ASP A 327 19.60 7.23 -5.21
C ASP A 327 19.56 8.52 -4.38
N GLY A 328 19.62 8.42 -3.05
CA GLY A 328 19.58 9.56 -2.13
C GLY A 328 18.16 10.00 -1.77
N ASN A 329 18.04 10.93 -0.83
CA ASN A 329 16.76 11.38 -0.26
C ASN A 329 16.10 12.54 -1.03
N GLY A 330 16.60 12.86 -2.23
CA GLY A 330 16.09 13.91 -3.09
C GLY A 330 14.85 13.49 -3.90
N SER A 331 14.45 14.35 -4.83
CA SER A 331 13.32 14.11 -5.71
C SER A 331 13.57 14.37 -7.19
N LEU A 332 12.98 13.55 -8.06
CA LEU A 332 12.71 13.86 -9.46
C LEU A 332 11.28 14.41 -9.60
N GLU A 333 11.15 15.65 -10.07
CA GLU A 333 9.88 16.35 -10.26
C GLU A 333 9.46 16.42 -11.73
N LEU A 334 8.28 15.88 -12.02
CA LEU A 334 7.63 15.93 -13.33
C LEU A 334 6.53 16.99 -13.28
N THR A 335 6.66 18.07 -14.03
CA THR A 335 5.75 19.23 -13.91
C THR A 335 4.53 19.17 -14.83
N HIS A 336 4.49 18.25 -15.80
CA HIS A 336 3.42 18.19 -16.80
C HIS A 336 3.07 16.78 -17.27
N ALA A 337 1.79 16.42 -17.15
CA ALA A 337 1.23 15.07 -17.39
C ALA A 337 1.67 14.38 -18.70
N THR A 338 1.79 15.13 -19.79
CA THR A 338 2.13 14.58 -21.12
C THR A 338 3.48 15.04 -21.68
N ARG A 339 4.15 15.98 -21.00
CA ARG A 339 5.35 16.66 -21.54
C ARG A 339 6.59 16.44 -20.67
N SER A 340 6.44 16.14 -19.39
CA SER A 340 7.54 15.66 -18.56
C SER A 340 7.68 14.15 -18.77
N VAL A 341 8.83 13.72 -19.28
CA VAL A 341 9.05 12.32 -19.69
C VAL A 341 10.31 11.77 -19.06
N VAL A 342 10.23 10.56 -18.51
CA VAL A 342 11.39 9.72 -18.20
C VAL A 342 11.37 8.53 -19.16
N GLY A 343 12.44 8.32 -19.93
CA GLY A 343 12.45 7.23 -20.90
C GLY A 343 13.74 7.09 -21.69
N SER A 344 13.73 6.22 -22.70
CA SER A 344 14.87 6.04 -23.61
C SER A 344 14.40 5.90 -25.06
N PRO A 345 14.85 6.78 -25.97
CA PRO A 345 14.58 6.58 -27.39
C PRO A 345 15.42 5.39 -27.93
N GLY A 346 14.78 4.23 -28.12
CA GLY A 346 15.29 3.14 -28.97
C GLY A 346 16.08 2.01 -28.28
N THR A 347 16.47 2.12 -27.01
CA THR A 347 17.37 1.13 -26.37
C THR A 347 16.88 0.53 -25.03
N SER A 348 15.81 1.06 -24.44
CA SER A 348 15.05 0.51 -23.30
C SER A 348 15.89 0.04 -22.08
N PRO A 349 16.79 0.83 -21.46
CA PRO A 349 17.48 0.48 -20.22
C PRO A 349 16.52 0.43 -19.01
N GLY A 350 17.02 0.01 -17.85
CA GLY A 350 16.30 -0.04 -16.57
C GLY A 350 16.36 1.26 -15.77
N LEU A 351 15.31 1.52 -14.99
CA LEU A 351 15.25 2.62 -14.03
C LEU A 351 15.06 2.08 -12.61
N ILE A 352 15.94 2.46 -11.69
CA ILE A 352 15.84 2.14 -10.27
C ILE A 352 15.58 3.43 -9.49
N ASN A 353 14.45 3.50 -8.79
CA ASN A 353 14.19 4.54 -7.79
C ASN A 353 14.69 4.05 -6.42
N GLY A 354 15.78 4.63 -5.93
CA GLY A 354 16.45 4.24 -4.68
C GLY A 354 15.54 4.36 -3.45
N PRO A 355 15.93 3.74 -2.31
CA PRO A 355 15.05 3.50 -1.17
C PRO A 355 14.54 4.78 -0.49
N GLU A 356 15.31 5.87 -0.54
CA GLU A 356 14.91 7.17 0.02
C GLU A 356 14.47 8.17 -1.05
N HIS A 357 14.62 7.82 -2.34
CA HIS A 357 14.39 8.74 -3.44
C HIS A 357 12.89 8.83 -3.80
N THR A 358 12.48 10.02 -4.20
CA THR A 358 11.10 10.29 -4.61
C THR A 358 11.00 10.66 -6.08
N ILE A 359 10.16 9.97 -6.85
CA ILE A 359 9.70 10.45 -8.17
C ILE A 359 8.28 10.98 -7.98
N ARG A 360 8.02 12.25 -8.31
CA ARG A 360 6.73 12.89 -8.05
C ARG A 360 6.23 13.80 -9.15
N GLY A 361 4.95 14.18 -9.07
CA GLY A 361 4.33 15.15 -9.96
C GLY A 361 3.36 14.52 -10.95
N ALA A 362 3.35 15.05 -12.17
CA ALA A 362 2.59 14.54 -13.31
C ALA A 362 3.51 14.40 -14.52
N GLY A 363 3.46 13.25 -15.19
CA GLY A 363 4.34 12.96 -16.32
C GLY A 363 4.23 11.53 -16.80
N GLN A 364 5.21 11.10 -17.59
CA GLN A 364 5.23 9.77 -18.19
C GLN A 364 6.59 9.10 -17.98
N ILE A 365 6.60 7.95 -17.32
CA ILE A 365 7.72 7.00 -17.32
C ILE A 365 7.39 5.98 -18.41
N ARG A 366 8.15 5.97 -19.50
CA ARG A 366 7.84 5.16 -20.69
C ARG A 366 9.10 4.75 -21.44
N GLN A 367 9.02 3.71 -22.27
CA GLN A 367 10.16 3.25 -23.07
C GLN A 367 11.37 2.88 -22.19
N ILE A 368 11.08 2.15 -21.10
CA ILE A 368 12.04 1.61 -20.14
C ILE A 368 11.76 0.09 -20.10
N SER A 369 12.80 -0.75 -20.10
CA SER A 369 12.60 -2.21 -20.07
C SER A 369 12.02 -2.68 -18.75
N HIS A 370 12.49 -2.09 -17.65
CA HIS A 370 11.97 -2.35 -16.32
C HIS A 370 12.11 -1.15 -15.40
N VAL A 371 11.16 -1.03 -14.46
CA VAL A 371 11.19 -0.01 -13.41
C VAL A 371 11.19 -0.72 -12.07
N SER A 372 12.18 -0.42 -11.24
CA SER A 372 12.29 -0.94 -9.87
C SER A 372 12.12 0.21 -8.89
N ASN A 373 10.99 0.22 -8.16
CA ASN A 373 10.72 1.20 -7.12
C ASN A 373 11.03 0.65 -5.74
N TRP A 374 12.08 1.19 -5.10
CA TRP A 374 12.42 0.91 -3.71
C TRP A 374 12.04 2.07 -2.78
N GLY A 375 11.94 3.29 -3.31
CA GLY A 375 11.48 4.49 -2.60
C GLY A 375 10.02 4.84 -2.86
N LEU A 376 9.76 6.11 -3.15
CA LEU A 376 8.42 6.65 -3.39
C LEU A 376 8.21 7.06 -4.84
N ILE A 377 7.15 6.56 -5.46
CA ILE A 377 6.54 7.14 -6.67
C ILE A 377 5.20 7.76 -6.29
N ASP A 378 5.06 9.09 -6.44
CA ASP A 378 3.95 9.87 -5.89
C ASP A 378 3.27 10.74 -6.96
N ALA A 379 2.08 10.33 -7.40
CA ALA A 379 1.21 11.18 -8.20
C ALA A 379 0.50 12.18 -7.27
N ASP A 380 0.88 13.46 -7.34
CA ASP A 380 0.44 14.48 -6.37
C ASP A 380 -0.16 15.75 -6.98
N VAL A 381 -0.36 15.78 -8.30
CA VAL A 381 -0.94 16.91 -9.04
C VAL A 381 -2.41 16.65 -9.34
N ALA A 382 -3.29 17.45 -8.71
CA ALA A 382 -4.75 17.34 -8.84
C ALA A 382 -5.21 17.32 -10.31
N GLY A 383 -6.09 16.38 -10.64
CA GLY A 383 -6.67 16.25 -12.00
C GLY A 383 -5.67 15.81 -13.08
N SER A 384 -4.42 15.53 -12.72
CA SER A 384 -3.37 15.07 -13.63
C SER A 384 -2.94 13.65 -13.31
N ALA A 385 -2.31 13.00 -14.30
CA ALA A 385 -1.79 11.66 -14.15
C ALA A 385 -0.26 11.64 -14.10
N LEU A 386 0.29 10.81 -13.24
CA LEU A 386 1.62 10.23 -13.41
C LEU A 386 1.43 8.85 -14.03
N LYS A 387 1.94 8.65 -15.24
CA LYS A 387 1.81 7.39 -15.97
C LYS A 387 3.11 6.60 -15.92
N VAL A 388 3.04 5.34 -15.52
CA VAL A 388 4.15 4.39 -15.56
C VAL A 388 3.82 3.30 -16.56
N THR A 389 4.53 3.30 -17.69
CA THR A 389 4.34 2.36 -18.78
C THR A 389 5.61 1.60 -19.08
N SER A 390 5.49 0.30 -19.24
CA SER A 390 6.60 -0.53 -19.72
C SER A 390 6.50 -0.71 -21.23
N THR A 391 7.60 -1.11 -21.85
CA THR A 391 7.54 -1.70 -23.20
C THR A 391 6.75 -3.02 -23.18
N ALA A 392 6.45 -3.59 -24.36
CA ALA A 392 5.87 -4.92 -24.45
C ALA A 392 6.75 -5.92 -23.67
N SER A 393 6.16 -6.69 -22.75
CA SER A 393 6.85 -7.60 -21.81
C SER A 393 7.77 -6.94 -20.78
N GLY A 394 7.73 -5.62 -20.60
CA GLY A 394 8.51 -4.97 -19.57
C GLY A 394 7.97 -5.28 -18.16
N THR A 395 8.86 -5.20 -17.17
CA THR A 395 8.57 -5.54 -15.78
C THR A 395 8.50 -4.29 -14.91
N LEU A 396 7.59 -4.29 -13.94
CA LEU A 396 7.52 -3.27 -12.90
C LEU A 396 7.68 -3.99 -11.55
N ALA A 397 8.63 -3.54 -10.74
CA ALA A 397 8.80 -4.01 -9.39
C ALA A 397 8.55 -2.87 -8.41
N ASN A 398 7.75 -3.10 -7.37
CA ASN A 398 7.56 -2.17 -6.27
C ASN A 398 7.81 -2.89 -4.94
N THR A 399 8.88 -2.50 -4.25
CA THR A 399 9.15 -2.87 -2.85
C THR A 399 9.01 -1.67 -1.91
N GLY A 400 8.86 -0.46 -2.47
CA GLY A 400 8.57 0.77 -1.73
C GLY A 400 7.08 1.14 -1.77
N LEU A 401 6.80 2.42 -1.93
CA LEU A 401 5.45 2.98 -2.00
C LEU A 401 5.17 3.58 -3.39
N MET A 402 4.06 3.14 -3.99
CA MET A 402 3.44 3.82 -5.13
C MET A 402 2.12 4.44 -4.69
N ARG A 403 1.99 5.77 -4.81
CA ARG A 403 0.88 6.53 -4.23
C ARG A 403 0.22 7.49 -5.21
N ALA A 404 -1.09 7.61 -5.13
CA ALA A 404 -1.87 8.72 -5.66
C ALA A 404 -2.51 9.52 -4.51
N ARG A 405 -2.39 10.85 -4.55
CA ARG A 405 -2.98 11.78 -3.57
C ARG A 405 -3.42 13.10 -4.19
N ASN A 406 -4.11 13.94 -3.42
CA ASN A 406 -4.58 15.27 -3.83
C ASN A 406 -5.47 15.27 -5.08
N GLY A 407 -6.28 14.24 -5.31
CA GLY A 407 -7.09 14.13 -6.52
C GLY A 407 -6.30 13.82 -7.79
N ALA A 408 -5.04 13.39 -7.68
CA ALA A 408 -4.24 12.91 -8.80
C ALA A 408 -4.56 11.44 -9.14
N THR A 409 -4.12 11.04 -10.33
CA THR A 409 -4.14 9.64 -10.79
C THR A 409 -2.72 9.09 -10.92
N LEU A 410 -2.45 7.94 -10.32
CA LEU A 410 -1.29 7.11 -10.70
C LEU A 410 -1.77 6.02 -11.65
N ASP A 411 -1.34 6.05 -12.91
CA ASP A 411 -1.75 5.09 -13.94
C ASP A 411 -0.57 4.19 -14.30
N VAL A 412 -0.65 2.93 -13.91
CA VAL A 412 0.30 1.89 -14.32
C VAL A 412 -0.33 1.13 -15.46
N SER A 413 0.29 1.18 -16.64
CA SER A 413 -0.29 0.52 -17.81
C SER A 413 0.68 -0.30 -18.65
N GLY A 414 0.25 -1.49 -19.06
CA GLY A 414 0.82 -2.20 -20.19
C GLY A 414 0.52 -1.51 -21.52
N VAL A 415 1.01 -2.09 -22.62
CA VAL A 415 0.80 -1.54 -23.97
C VAL A 415 -0.62 -1.84 -24.46
N ASP A 416 -1.06 -3.09 -24.28
CA ASP A 416 -2.34 -3.62 -24.72
C ASP A 416 -2.65 -4.94 -23.96
N PRO A 417 -3.84 -5.56 -24.13
CA PRO A 417 -4.17 -6.82 -23.46
C PRO A 417 -3.25 -8.02 -23.78
N ALA A 418 -2.62 -8.04 -24.95
CA ALA A 418 -1.68 -9.10 -25.34
C ALA A 418 -0.27 -8.85 -24.78
N ASN A 419 0.02 -7.61 -24.40
CA ASN A 419 1.29 -7.16 -23.87
C ASN A 419 1.10 -6.43 -22.52
N PRO A 420 0.61 -7.13 -21.48
CA PRO A 420 0.44 -6.52 -20.17
C PRO A 420 1.79 -6.21 -19.51
N VAL A 421 1.81 -5.24 -18.60
CA VAL A 421 2.95 -5.04 -17.70
C VAL A 421 2.96 -6.13 -16.63
N LEU A 422 4.11 -6.77 -16.40
CA LEU A 422 4.28 -7.72 -15.30
C LEU A 422 4.65 -6.93 -14.04
N PHE A 423 3.69 -6.73 -13.15
CA PHE A 423 3.82 -5.87 -11.98
C PHE A 423 3.97 -6.70 -10.70
N ASN A 424 5.20 -6.86 -10.23
CA ASN A 424 5.51 -7.43 -8.93
C ASN A 424 5.50 -6.36 -7.84
N ASN A 425 4.50 -6.39 -6.97
CA ASN A 425 4.37 -5.51 -5.81
C ASN A 425 4.74 -6.21 -4.48
N SER A 426 5.43 -7.35 -4.53
CA SER A 426 5.81 -8.09 -3.32
C SER A 426 6.66 -7.23 -2.37
N GLY A 427 6.22 -7.09 -1.13
CA GLY A 427 6.85 -6.24 -0.11
C GLY A 427 6.52 -4.74 -0.24
N GLY A 428 5.90 -4.32 -1.34
CA GLY A 428 5.51 -2.93 -1.59
C GLY A 428 4.05 -2.62 -1.26
N VAL A 429 3.75 -1.31 -1.22
CA VAL A 429 2.41 -0.78 -0.97
C VAL A 429 1.93 0.01 -2.18
N LEU A 430 0.69 -0.26 -2.61
CA LEU A 430 -0.08 0.59 -3.51
C LEU A 430 -1.09 1.38 -2.70
N GLN A 431 -1.11 2.71 -2.85
CA GLN A 431 -1.97 3.59 -2.07
C GLN A 431 -2.75 4.58 -2.93
N ALA A 432 -4.06 4.67 -2.72
CA ALA A 432 -4.88 5.77 -3.21
C ALA A 432 -5.51 6.53 -2.04
N GLN A 433 -5.10 7.78 -1.85
CA GLN A 433 -5.65 8.65 -0.79
C GLN A 433 -7.00 9.24 -1.20
N ASP A 434 -7.61 10.04 -0.33
CA ASP A 434 -8.93 10.64 -0.55
C ASP A 434 -8.98 11.43 -1.87
N GLY A 435 -10.03 11.19 -2.67
CA GLY A 435 -10.25 11.79 -3.98
C GLY A 435 -9.33 11.28 -5.10
N SER A 436 -8.37 10.41 -4.80
CA SER A 436 -7.36 9.93 -5.76
C SER A 436 -7.62 8.54 -6.31
N VAL A 437 -7.00 8.26 -7.45
CA VAL A 437 -7.14 6.97 -8.15
C VAL A 437 -5.76 6.39 -8.42
N LEU A 438 -5.57 5.12 -8.07
CA LEU A 438 -4.50 4.30 -8.62
C LEU A 438 -5.13 3.33 -9.61
N GLN A 439 -4.73 3.43 -10.87
CA GLN A 439 -5.29 2.66 -11.97
C GLN A 439 -4.27 1.66 -12.50
N LEU A 440 -4.70 0.41 -12.68
CA LEU A 440 -3.89 -0.63 -13.31
C LEU A 440 -4.57 -1.08 -14.61
N SER A 441 -4.01 -0.68 -15.74
CA SER A 441 -4.56 -0.99 -17.06
C SER A 441 -3.65 -1.98 -17.79
N TYR A 442 -4.18 -3.12 -18.24
CA TYR A 442 -3.36 -4.17 -18.85
C TYR A 442 -2.15 -4.55 -17.98
N ALA A 443 -2.37 -4.91 -16.71
CA ALA A 443 -1.30 -5.24 -15.76
C ALA A 443 -1.52 -6.63 -15.16
N THR A 444 -0.46 -7.38 -14.91
CA THR A 444 -0.50 -8.57 -14.05
C THR A 444 0.12 -8.22 -12.71
N LEU A 445 -0.71 -8.01 -11.70
CA LEU A 445 -0.28 -7.62 -10.36
C LEU A 445 -0.08 -8.85 -9.47
N THR A 446 1.11 -8.99 -8.88
CA THR A 446 1.38 -10.04 -7.88
C THR A 446 1.92 -9.44 -6.60
N GLY A 447 1.40 -9.87 -5.45
CA GLY A 447 1.97 -9.53 -4.15
C GLY A 447 1.62 -8.16 -3.58
N GLY A 448 2.01 -7.98 -2.32
CA GLY A 448 1.99 -6.71 -1.58
C GLY A 448 0.62 -6.27 -1.07
N THR A 449 0.60 -5.05 -0.53
CA THR A 449 -0.56 -4.50 0.19
C THR A 449 -1.22 -3.39 -0.61
N LEU A 450 -2.55 -3.44 -0.71
CA LEU A 450 -3.40 -2.42 -1.32
C LEU A 450 -4.09 -1.61 -0.22
N THR A 451 -3.89 -0.29 -0.20
CA THR A 451 -4.50 0.61 0.80
C THR A 451 -5.25 1.76 0.14
N THR A 452 -6.38 2.13 0.71
CA THR A 452 -7.08 3.37 0.33
C THR A 452 -7.57 4.12 1.56
N SER A 453 -7.78 5.42 1.43
CA SER A 453 -8.37 6.26 2.50
C SER A 453 -9.43 7.19 1.92
N GLY A 454 -10.47 7.50 2.70
CA GLY A 454 -11.58 8.33 2.23
C GLY A 454 -12.25 7.73 0.98
N SER A 455 -12.40 8.54 -0.06
CA SER A 455 -12.92 8.16 -1.37
C SER A 455 -11.88 7.59 -2.34
N GLY A 456 -10.64 7.39 -1.89
CA GLY A 456 -9.56 6.81 -2.69
C GLY A 456 -9.88 5.41 -3.18
N VAL A 457 -9.47 5.09 -4.41
CA VAL A 457 -9.76 3.79 -5.04
C VAL A 457 -8.59 3.25 -5.85
N ILE A 458 -8.36 1.94 -5.74
CA ILE A 458 -7.50 1.19 -6.67
C ILE A 458 -8.42 0.54 -7.70
N ARG A 459 -8.27 0.87 -8.98
CA ARG A 459 -9.18 0.46 -10.06
C ARG A 459 -8.49 -0.42 -11.10
N LEU A 460 -9.19 -1.48 -11.51
CA LEU A 460 -8.78 -2.40 -12.59
C LEU A 460 -9.74 -2.29 -13.79
N PRO A 461 -9.65 -1.23 -14.63
CA PRO A 461 -10.70 -0.91 -15.60
C PRO A 461 -10.74 -1.79 -16.87
N THR A 462 -9.75 -2.65 -17.12
CA THR A 462 -9.61 -3.37 -18.42
C THR A 462 -9.51 -4.89 -18.30
N SER A 463 -9.99 -5.59 -19.33
CA SER A 463 -10.43 -6.99 -19.34
C SER A 463 -9.38 -8.11 -19.26
N VAL A 464 -8.13 -7.84 -18.90
CA VAL A 464 -7.20 -8.87 -18.40
C VAL A 464 -6.20 -8.23 -17.43
N THR A 465 -6.54 -8.24 -16.14
CA THR A 465 -5.57 -8.06 -15.05
C THR A 465 -5.52 -9.35 -14.26
N ALA A 466 -4.35 -9.99 -14.15
CA ALA A 466 -4.18 -11.12 -13.23
C ALA A 466 -3.78 -10.57 -11.86
N ILE A 467 -4.57 -10.84 -10.83
CA ILE A 467 -4.26 -10.50 -9.44
C ILE A 467 -4.08 -11.78 -8.62
N GLY A 468 -3.10 -11.81 -7.74
CA GLY A 468 -2.87 -12.94 -6.84
C GLY A 468 -1.79 -12.72 -5.80
N GLY A 469 -1.93 -13.39 -4.65
CA GLY A 469 -0.97 -13.33 -3.55
C GLY A 469 -0.89 -11.96 -2.86
N LEU A 470 -1.96 -11.17 -2.90
CA LEU A 470 -2.00 -9.81 -2.35
C LEU A 470 -2.88 -9.71 -1.10
N GLU A 471 -2.65 -8.65 -0.32
CA GLU A 471 -3.51 -8.22 0.77
C GLU A 471 -4.26 -6.94 0.39
N ASN A 472 -5.59 -6.96 0.42
CA ASN A 472 -6.42 -5.79 0.24
C ASN A 472 -6.93 -5.26 1.58
N LEU A 473 -6.48 -4.07 1.97
CA LEU A 473 -6.97 -3.33 3.14
C LEU A 473 -7.89 -2.16 2.74
N GLY A 474 -8.00 -1.85 1.45
CA GLY A 474 -8.73 -0.69 0.93
C GLY A 474 -9.89 -1.07 0.00
N THR A 475 -10.23 -0.14 -0.89
CA THR A 475 -11.23 -0.36 -1.95
C THR A 475 -10.55 -0.77 -3.26
N LEU A 476 -10.78 -2.01 -3.67
CA LEU A 476 -10.39 -2.56 -4.96
C LEU A 476 -11.61 -2.62 -5.89
N ASP A 477 -11.62 -1.77 -6.92
CA ASP A 477 -12.72 -1.63 -7.88
C ASP A 477 -12.42 -2.40 -9.17
N ILE A 478 -13.15 -3.50 -9.37
CA ILE A 478 -13.05 -4.36 -10.57
C ILE A 478 -14.31 -4.27 -11.45
N ARG A 479 -15.13 -3.23 -11.25
CA ARG A 479 -16.35 -3.01 -12.05
C ARG A 479 -16.03 -2.73 -13.51
N GLY A 480 -16.88 -3.21 -14.41
CA GLY A 480 -16.74 -3.04 -15.86
C GLY A 480 -15.58 -3.82 -16.51
N SER A 481 -14.92 -4.70 -15.77
CA SER A 481 -13.72 -5.41 -16.21
C SER A 481 -13.86 -6.92 -16.13
N THR A 482 -13.07 -7.63 -16.94
CA THR A 482 -12.78 -9.06 -16.76
C THR A 482 -11.45 -9.18 -16.03
N THR A 483 -11.49 -9.58 -14.76
CA THR A 483 -10.29 -9.74 -13.92
C THR A 483 -9.99 -11.21 -13.72
N LEU A 484 -8.73 -11.61 -13.87
CA LEU A 484 -8.26 -12.97 -13.61
C LEU A 484 -7.71 -13.04 -12.18
N LEU A 485 -8.22 -13.95 -11.36
CA LEU A 485 -7.79 -14.14 -9.99
C LEU A 485 -7.05 -15.48 -9.86
N GLY A 486 -5.89 -15.46 -9.20
CA GLY A 486 -5.09 -16.65 -8.91
C GLY A 486 -4.52 -16.64 -7.50
N GLY A 487 -4.27 -17.83 -6.94
CA GLY A 487 -3.70 -17.99 -5.60
C GLY A 487 -4.61 -17.45 -4.49
N THR A 488 -4.00 -17.14 -3.34
CA THR A 488 -4.71 -16.57 -2.19
C THR A 488 -4.75 -15.05 -2.27
N LEU A 489 -5.91 -14.46 -2.02
CA LEU A 489 -6.10 -13.03 -1.82
C LEU A 489 -6.69 -12.80 -0.43
N VAL A 490 -5.95 -12.11 0.43
CA VAL A 490 -6.43 -11.73 1.76
C VAL A 490 -7.18 -10.41 1.63
N ASN A 491 -8.51 -10.45 1.69
CA ASN A 491 -9.36 -9.29 1.61
C ASN A 491 -9.83 -8.90 3.01
N ASN A 492 -9.24 -7.86 3.60
CA ASN A 492 -9.71 -7.20 4.82
C ASN A 492 -10.47 -5.89 4.52
N GLY A 493 -10.49 -5.46 3.25
CA GLY A 493 -11.20 -4.29 2.76
C GLY A 493 -12.43 -4.63 1.92
N SER A 494 -12.65 -3.84 0.88
CA SER A 494 -13.77 -3.99 -0.05
C SER A 494 -13.29 -4.30 -1.46
N MET A 495 -13.86 -5.35 -2.06
CA MET A 495 -13.75 -5.63 -3.49
C MET A 495 -15.10 -5.36 -4.15
N LEU A 496 -15.12 -4.54 -5.20
CA LEU A 496 -16.34 -4.13 -5.89
C LEU A 496 -16.41 -4.78 -7.28
N LEU A 497 -17.37 -5.67 -7.48
CA LEU A 497 -17.67 -6.31 -8.76
C LEU A 497 -19.00 -5.78 -9.29
N GLY A 498 -19.08 -5.47 -10.58
CA GLY A 498 -20.29 -4.87 -11.13
C GLY A 498 -20.25 -4.71 -12.63
N ALA A 499 -21.27 -5.22 -13.30
CA ALA A 499 -21.42 -5.10 -14.74
C ALA A 499 -21.54 -3.61 -15.13
N GLY A 500 -20.57 -3.13 -15.92
CA GLY A 500 -20.76 -1.94 -16.75
C GLY A 500 -21.65 -2.29 -17.96
N SER A 501 -21.40 -1.67 -19.11
CA SER A 501 -22.13 -1.96 -20.36
C SER A 501 -21.84 -3.34 -20.98
N SER A 502 -20.81 -4.07 -20.52
CA SER A 502 -20.31 -5.30 -21.15
C SER A 502 -20.23 -6.53 -20.23
N GLY A 503 -20.86 -6.50 -19.05
CA GLY A 503 -20.66 -7.53 -18.02
C GLY A 503 -19.30 -7.36 -17.33
N ALA A 504 -19.24 -7.55 -16.01
CA ALA A 504 -17.97 -7.64 -15.29
C ALA A 504 -17.84 -9.07 -14.79
N SER A 505 -16.69 -9.68 -15.05
CA SER A 505 -16.44 -11.08 -14.75
C SER A 505 -15.16 -11.22 -13.93
N LEU A 506 -15.27 -11.88 -12.78
CA LEU A 506 -14.12 -12.35 -12.03
C LEU A 506 -13.84 -13.79 -12.43
N SER A 507 -12.78 -13.98 -13.20
CA SER A 507 -12.34 -15.27 -13.74
C SER A 507 -11.40 -15.97 -12.76
N ILE A 508 -11.72 -17.19 -12.36
CA ILE A 508 -11.08 -17.91 -11.26
C ILE A 508 -10.14 -19.00 -11.79
N LYS A 509 -8.86 -18.93 -11.42
CA LYS A 509 -7.88 -20.01 -11.66
C LYS A 509 -8.07 -21.20 -10.69
N PRO A 510 -7.43 -22.35 -10.93
CA PRO A 510 -7.35 -23.40 -9.93
C PRO A 510 -6.68 -22.89 -8.63
N GLY A 511 -7.26 -23.23 -7.48
CA GLY A 511 -6.69 -22.99 -6.16
C GLY A 511 -6.89 -21.58 -5.60
N VAL A 512 -7.93 -20.85 -6.02
CA VAL A 512 -8.19 -19.50 -5.51
C VAL A 512 -8.82 -19.56 -4.13
N THR A 513 -8.31 -18.75 -3.21
CA THR A 513 -8.88 -18.53 -1.88
C THR A 513 -9.10 -17.04 -1.64
N LEU A 514 -10.32 -16.66 -1.28
CA LEU A 514 -10.64 -15.36 -0.72
C LEU A 514 -10.73 -15.50 0.80
N SER A 515 -9.77 -14.91 1.52
CA SER A 515 -9.73 -14.92 2.99
C SER A 515 -9.78 -13.50 3.55
N GLY A 516 -9.68 -13.35 4.88
CA GLY A 516 -9.78 -12.05 5.56
C GLY A 516 -11.22 -11.66 5.90
N GLY A 517 -11.38 -10.62 6.74
CA GLY A 517 -12.69 -10.19 7.26
C GLY A 517 -13.49 -9.27 6.33
N GLY A 518 -12.98 -9.02 5.12
CA GLY A 518 -13.53 -8.09 4.15
C GLY A 518 -14.67 -8.66 3.32
N THR A 519 -15.08 -7.91 2.29
CA THR A 519 -16.23 -8.26 1.45
C THR A 519 -15.94 -8.14 -0.04
N LEU A 520 -16.38 -9.13 -0.82
CA LEU A 520 -16.61 -9.04 -2.27
C LEU A 520 -18.08 -8.70 -2.52
N THR A 521 -18.34 -7.47 -2.97
CA THR A 521 -19.70 -6.96 -3.24
C THR A 521 -19.99 -6.93 -4.73
N LEU A 522 -21.01 -7.67 -5.14
CA LEU A 522 -21.57 -7.64 -6.48
C LEU A 522 -22.68 -6.58 -6.57
N SER A 523 -22.69 -5.80 -7.64
CA SER A 523 -23.77 -4.83 -7.90
C SER A 523 -25.15 -5.51 -8.04
N ASN A 524 -26.25 -4.74 -8.05
CA ASN A 524 -27.59 -5.30 -8.30
C ASN A 524 -27.81 -5.60 -9.80
N SER A 525 -27.09 -6.56 -10.36
CA SER A 525 -27.19 -6.94 -11.78
C SER A 525 -27.06 -8.44 -11.97
N SER A 526 -27.92 -9.02 -12.80
CA SER A 526 -27.82 -10.43 -13.22
C SER A 526 -26.64 -10.68 -14.17
N SER A 527 -25.97 -9.65 -14.66
CA SER A 527 -24.79 -9.75 -15.54
C SER A 527 -23.46 -9.78 -14.77
N ASN A 528 -23.48 -9.70 -13.44
CA ASN A 528 -22.26 -9.94 -12.66
C ASN A 528 -21.92 -11.42 -12.72
N GLN A 529 -20.64 -11.74 -12.96
CA GLN A 529 -20.19 -13.11 -13.10
C GLN A 529 -18.94 -13.37 -12.26
N ILE A 530 -18.94 -14.47 -11.51
CA ILE A 530 -17.73 -15.13 -11.00
C ILE A 530 -17.67 -16.48 -11.69
N ALA A 531 -16.67 -16.66 -12.54
CA ALA A 531 -16.64 -17.72 -13.52
C ALA A 531 -15.32 -18.47 -13.49
N SER A 532 -15.31 -19.72 -13.93
CA SER A 532 -14.07 -20.47 -14.10
C SER A 532 -13.21 -19.89 -15.24
N TRP A 533 -11.88 -19.83 -15.08
CA TRP A 533 -10.97 -19.37 -16.14
C TRP A 533 -10.90 -20.33 -17.33
N GLY A 534 -10.85 -21.64 -17.05
CA GLY A 534 -11.03 -22.70 -18.05
C GLY A 534 -12.23 -23.56 -17.66
N ILE A 535 -12.90 -24.16 -18.63
CA ILE A 535 -14.10 -24.97 -18.36
C ILE A 535 -13.76 -26.08 -17.33
N GLY A 536 -14.42 -26.04 -16.17
CA GLY A 536 -14.27 -27.05 -15.10
C GLY A 536 -12.96 -27.01 -14.29
N THR A 537 -12.08 -26.02 -14.48
CA THR A 537 -10.76 -26.00 -13.82
C THR A 537 -10.67 -25.08 -12.60
N GLY A 538 -11.50 -24.04 -12.55
CA GLY A 538 -11.49 -23.06 -11.47
C GLY A 538 -12.00 -23.67 -10.18
N THR A 539 -11.33 -23.35 -9.07
CA THR A 539 -11.79 -23.66 -7.72
C THR A 539 -11.72 -22.40 -6.88
N LEU A 540 -12.84 -22.05 -6.25
CA LEU A 540 -12.98 -20.89 -5.39
C LEU A 540 -13.32 -21.34 -3.97
N LEU A 541 -12.46 -20.99 -3.02
CA LEU A 541 -12.75 -21.05 -1.59
C LEU A 541 -13.11 -19.65 -1.08
N ASN A 542 -14.35 -19.46 -0.63
CA ASN A 542 -14.75 -18.32 0.21
C ASN A 542 -14.47 -18.70 1.66
N ASP A 543 -13.40 -18.17 2.25
CA ASP A 543 -12.90 -18.64 3.54
C ASP A 543 -13.64 -18.04 4.75
N THR A 544 -13.42 -18.64 5.93
CA THR A 544 -13.98 -18.17 7.20
C THR A 544 -13.66 -16.69 7.43
N GLY A 545 -14.69 -15.92 7.80
CA GLY A 545 -14.61 -14.47 7.99
C GLY A 545 -14.85 -13.64 6.73
N HIS A 546 -14.69 -14.21 5.53
CA HIS A 546 -14.90 -13.47 4.28
C HIS A 546 -16.37 -13.51 3.83
N THR A 547 -16.84 -12.39 3.28
CA THR A 547 -18.21 -12.25 2.76
C THR A 547 -18.24 -12.08 1.25
N ILE A 548 -19.10 -12.83 0.55
CA ILE A 548 -19.53 -12.55 -0.82
C ILE A 548 -21.00 -12.15 -0.77
N GLN A 549 -21.36 -11.01 -1.36
CA GLN A 549 -22.74 -10.51 -1.33
C GLN A 549 -23.17 -9.85 -2.63
N GLY A 550 -24.48 -9.67 -2.83
CA GLY A 550 -25.04 -8.94 -3.97
C GLY A 550 -25.97 -9.79 -4.84
N ALA A 551 -25.92 -9.55 -6.15
CA ALA A 551 -26.64 -10.33 -7.17
C ALA A 551 -25.72 -10.69 -8.34
N GLY A 552 -26.06 -11.75 -9.08
CA GLY A 552 -25.27 -12.23 -10.21
C GLY A 552 -25.18 -13.74 -10.28
N ARG A 553 -24.17 -14.23 -10.99
CA ARG A 553 -23.84 -15.65 -11.08
C ARG A 553 -22.47 -15.94 -10.47
N ILE A 554 -22.36 -17.02 -9.71
CA ILE A 554 -21.09 -17.60 -9.22
C ILE A 554 -21.11 -19.07 -9.64
N GLY A 555 -20.27 -19.48 -10.58
CA GLY A 555 -20.32 -20.86 -11.05
C GLY A 555 -20.21 -21.06 -12.55
N ASP A 556 -20.24 -19.98 -13.35
CA ASP A 556 -20.22 -20.08 -14.81
C ASP A 556 -18.97 -20.85 -15.28
N TYR A 557 -19.13 -21.59 -16.38
CA TYR A 557 -18.10 -22.48 -16.95
C TYR A 557 -17.59 -23.59 -16.00
N GLY A 558 -18.41 -24.07 -15.06
CA GLY A 558 -18.07 -25.26 -14.26
C GLY A 558 -17.18 -24.97 -13.06
N LEU A 559 -17.22 -23.77 -12.49
CA LEU A 559 -16.47 -23.41 -11.29
C LEU A 559 -16.91 -24.27 -10.10
N ALA A 560 -15.94 -24.85 -9.37
CA ALA A 560 -16.18 -25.49 -8.09
C ALA A 560 -16.08 -24.47 -6.96
N LEU A 561 -17.17 -24.27 -6.23
CA LEU A 561 -17.27 -23.32 -5.12
C LEU A 561 -17.31 -24.06 -3.78
N THR A 562 -16.42 -23.68 -2.86
CA THR A 562 -16.50 -24.06 -1.44
C THR A 562 -16.72 -22.79 -0.61
N ASN A 563 -17.79 -22.76 0.16
CA ASN A 563 -18.10 -21.68 1.07
C ASN A 563 -17.84 -22.11 2.51
N ARG A 564 -16.80 -21.57 3.17
CA ARG A 564 -16.58 -21.62 4.63
C ARG A 564 -16.91 -20.31 5.33
N GLY A 565 -17.08 -19.24 4.55
CA GLY A 565 -17.47 -17.90 5.02
C GLY A 565 -18.97 -17.65 4.88
N PHE A 566 -19.30 -16.43 4.45
CA PHE A 566 -20.69 -15.99 4.29
C PHE A 566 -21.00 -15.64 2.83
N ILE A 567 -22.06 -16.23 2.26
CA ILE A 567 -22.62 -15.84 0.96
C ILE A 567 -24.03 -15.30 1.19
N HIS A 568 -24.26 -14.04 0.79
CA HIS A 568 -25.48 -13.30 1.10
C HIS A 568 -26.13 -12.69 -0.15
N ALA A 569 -27.27 -13.24 -0.56
CA ALA A 569 -28.14 -12.61 -1.54
C ALA A 569 -28.96 -11.49 -0.88
N ASN A 570 -28.64 -10.24 -1.17
CA ASN A 570 -29.24 -9.05 -0.52
C ASN A 570 -29.76 -7.99 -1.50
N GLN A 571 -29.97 -8.38 -2.76
CA GLN A 571 -30.45 -7.50 -3.83
C GLN A 571 -31.75 -8.04 -4.44
N GLY A 572 -32.41 -7.22 -5.27
CA GLY A 572 -33.64 -7.61 -5.96
C GLY A 572 -33.41 -8.61 -7.10
N ASN A 573 -32.27 -8.53 -7.79
CA ASN A 573 -31.83 -9.60 -8.69
C ASN A 573 -31.34 -10.80 -7.89
N ALA A 574 -31.50 -12.01 -8.44
CA ALA A 574 -31.06 -13.24 -7.78
C ALA A 574 -29.52 -13.34 -7.73
N LEU A 575 -29.03 -13.99 -6.67
CA LEU A 575 -27.68 -14.54 -6.63
C LEU A 575 -27.76 -16.04 -6.94
N ILE A 576 -27.19 -16.42 -8.08
CA ILE A 576 -27.23 -17.78 -8.62
C ILE A 576 -25.87 -18.42 -8.45
N LEU A 577 -25.83 -19.61 -7.86
CA LEU A 577 -24.66 -20.44 -7.63
C LEU A 577 -24.71 -21.67 -8.55
N ALA A 578 -23.55 -22.08 -9.09
CA ALA A 578 -23.36 -23.17 -10.05
C ALA A 578 -24.30 -23.07 -11.25
N GLU A 579 -23.88 -22.40 -12.32
CA GLU A 579 -24.70 -22.30 -13.54
C GLU A 579 -25.00 -23.66 -14.17
N ALA A 580 -26.20 -23.82 -14.73
CA ALA A 580 -26.66 -25.06 -15.31
C ALA A 580 -25.88 -25.43 -16.60
N GLY A 581 -25.66 -26.72 -16.84
CA GLY A 581 -25.20 -27.24 -18.14
C GLY A 581 -23.69 -27.47 -18.28
N VAL A 582 -22.89 -27.10 -17.28
CA VAL A 582 -21.47 -27.45 -17.16
C VAL A 582 -21.24 -28.00 -15.75
N ALA A 583 -20.32 -28.95 -15.51
CA ALA A 583 -20.11 -29.60 -14.22
C ALA A 583 -19.54 -28.67 -13.12
N ALA A 584 -20.32 -27.67 -12.69
CA ALA A 584 -20.08 -26.86 -11.50
C ALA A 584 -20.52 -27.61 -10.23
N SER A 585 -19.93 -27.27 -9.08
CA SER A 585 -20.29 -27.80 -7.77
C SER A 585 -20.32 -26.71 -6.70
N VAL A 586 -21.14 -26.91 -5.68
CA VAL A 586 -21.20 -26.05 -4.50
C VAL A 586 -21.08 -26.91 -3.26
N THR A 587 -20.10 -26.61 -2.40
CA THR A 587 -19.99 -27.12 -1.04
C THR A 587 -20.20 -25.95 -0.08
N ASN A 588 -21.09 -26.11 0.89
CA ASN A 588 -21.39 -25.13 1.92
C ASN A 588 -21.00 -25.68 3.30
N ASP A 589 -19.88 -25.21 3.81
CA ASP A 589 -19.40 -25.45 5.18
C ASP A 589 -19.59 -24.20 6.07
N GLY A 590 -19.98 -23.07 5.47
CA GLY A 590 -20.29 -21.80 6.13
C GLY A 590 -21.78 -21.47 6.02
N THR A 591 -22.11 -20.19 5.78
CA THR A 591 -23.50 -19.73 5.70
C THR A 591 -23.90 -19.30 4.29
N LEU A 592 -25.04 -19.81 3.81
CA LEU A 592 -25.78 -19.28 2.68
C LEU A 592 -27.01 -18.55 3.19
N ARG A 593 -27.19 -17.28 2.82
CA ARG A 593 -28.34 -16.47 3.22
C ARG A 593 -29.09 -15.86 2.05
N ALA A 594 -30.41 -16.01 2.05
CA ALA A 594 -31.32 -15.23 1.23
C ALA A 594 -32.04 -14.19 2.09
N ALA A 595 -31.72 -12.90 1.92
CA ALA A 595 -32.39 -11.82 2.63
C ALA A 595 -33.88 -11.72 2.26
N ALA A 596 -34.67 -11.06 3.10
CA ALA A 596 -36.08 -10.78 2.80
C ALA A 596 -36.20 -10.03 1.47
N GLY A 597 -37.06 -10.52 0.56
CA GLY A 597 -37.22 -9.97 -0.79
C GLY A 597 -36.16 -10.37 -1.82
N SER A 598 -35.10 -11.07 -1.41
CA SER A 598 -34.04 -11.56 -2.30
C SER A 598 -34.19 -13.04 -2.64
N THR A 599 -33.48 -13.48 -3.68
CA THR A 599 -33.38 -14.90 -4.05
C THR A 599 -31.92 -15.36 -4.07
N LEU A 600 -31.62 -16.43 -3.32
CA LEU A 600 -30.40 -17.23 -3.48
C LEU A 600 -30.78 -18.56 -4.15
N GLN A 601 -30.05 -18.95 -5.19
CA GLN A 601 -30.37 -20.15 -5.96
C GLN A 601 -29.13 -20.97 -6.26
N VAL A 602 -29.13 -22.25 -5.91
CA VAL A 602 -28.12 -23.22 -6.33
C VAL A 602 -28.75 -24.09 -7.42
N ASN A 603 -28.22 -24.09 -8.66
CA ASN A 603 -28.91 -24.83 -9.73
C ASN A 603 -28.62 -26.32 -9.74
N GLN A 604 -27.41 -26.72 -9.32
CA GLN A 604 -26.96 -28.10 -9.46
C GLN A 604 -25.82 -28.43 -8.49
N ASN A 605 -25.67 -29.73 -8.22
CA ASN A 605 -24.52 -30.33 -7.53
C ASN A 605 -24.14 -29.63 -6.21
N LEU A 606 -25.12 -29.49 -5.33
CA LEU A 606 -24.89 -29.15 -3.94
C LEU A 606 -24.37 -30.39 -3.22
N THR A 607 -23.09 -30.43 -2.89
CA THR A 607 -22.42 -31.60 -2.33
C THR A 607 -22.91 -31.97 -0.92
N ASN A 608 -23.47 -30.99 -0.20
CA ASN A 608 -24.14 -31.17 1.08
C ASN A 608 -25.41 -32.04 1.00
N PHE A 609 -25.99 -32.23 -0.18
CA PHE A 609 -27.20 -33.02 -0.35
C PHE A 609 -26.90 -34.42 -0.89
N ASN A 610 -27.18 -35.43 -0.09
CA ASN A 610 -27.14 -36.83 -0.52
C ASN A 610 -28.50 -37.21 -1.11
N SER A 611 -28.58 -37.39 -2.43
CA SER A 611 -29.82 -37.73 -3.13
C SER A 611 -30.31 -39.15 -2.86
N ALA A 612 -29.44 -40.09 -2.46
CA ALA A 612 -29.83 -41.46 -2.16
C ALA A 612 -30.56 -41.56 -0.83
N SER A 613 -30.14 -40.79 0.17
CA SER A 613 -30.79 -40.72 1.49
C SER A 613 -31.71 -39.51 1.66
N GLN A 614 -31.79 -38.62 0.65
CA GLN A 614 -32.47 -37.33 0.68
C GLN A 614 -32.11 -36.50 1.92
N THR A 615 -30.83 -36.54 2.29
CA THR A 615 -30.30 -35.89 3.50
C THR A 615 -29.54 -34.64 3.11
N LEU A 616 -29.88 -33.49 3.71
CA LEU A 616 -29.05 -32.30 3.66
C LEU A 616 -28.14 -32.27 4.89
N ALA A 617 -26.82 -32.17 4.70
CA ALA A 617 -25.84 -32.24 5.79
C ALA A 617 -24.80 -31.11 5.71
N GLY A 618 -24.40 -30.57 6.86
CA GLY A 618 -23.39 -29.52 6.96
C GLY A 618 -23.83 -28.15 6.43
N GLY A 619 -23.18 -27.10 6.93
CA GLY A 619 -23.45 -25.72 6.57
C GLY A 619 -24.72 -25.13 7.18
N HIS A 620 -24.81 -23.81 7.12
CA HIS A 620 -25.95 -23.03 7.59
C HIS A 620 -26.73 -22.41 6.43
N TYR A 621 -28.06 -22.57 6.44
CA TYR A 621 -28.99 -22.12 5.43
C TYR A 621 -30.01 -21.15 6.05
N GLU A 622 -29.75 -19.85 5.92
CA GLU A 622 -30.62 -18.78 6.43
C GLU A 622 -31.59 -18.30 5.35
N VAL A 623 -32.88 -18.57 5.54
CA VAL A 623 -33.93 -18.24 4.57
C VAL A 623 -34.86 -17.19 5.16
N LEU A 624 -34.69 -15.94 4.73
CA LEU A 624 -35.60 -14.83 5.05
C LEU A 624 -36.46 -14.44 3.82
N GLY A 625 -35.87 -14.55 2.63
CA GLY A 625 -36.55 -14.43 1.34
C GLY A 625 -36.77 -15.80 0.70
N THR A 626 -36.28 -15.96 -0.53
CA THR A 626 -36.37 -17.25 -1.23
C THR A 626 -35.00 -17.91 -1.39
N MET A 627 -34.89 -19.16 -0.97
CA MET A 627 -33.74 -20.02 -1.24
C MET A 627 -34.17 -21.21 -2.13
N ARG A 628 -33.38 -21.51 -3.15
CA ARG A 628 -33.62 -22.61 -4.10
C ARG A 628 -32.44 -23.56 -4.10
N LEU A 629 -32.69 -24.85 -3.84
CA LEU A 629 -31.64 -25.88 -3.76
C LEU A 629 -31.93 -27.05 -4.72
N PRO A 630 -30.89 -27.71 -5.28
CA PRO A 630 -31.05 -28.80 -6.22
C PRO A 630 -31.29 -30.14 -5.50
N VAL A 631 -32.35 -30.21 -4.70
CA VAL A 631 -32.65 -31.35 -3.80
C VAL A 631 -33.64 -32.37 -4.39
N GLY A 632 -33.82 -32.38 -5.71
CA GLY A 632 -34.74 -33.29 -6.39
C GLY A 632 -36.19 -33.14 -5.90
N THR A 633 -36.73 -34.22 -5.32
CA THR A 633 -38.09 -34.26 -4.76
C THR A 633 -38.23 -33.63 -3.38
N GLY A 634 -37.13 -33.26 -2.72
CA GLY A 634 -37.14 -32.60 -1.41
C GLY A 634 -36.14 -33.17 -0.42
N ILE A 635 -36.02 -32.50 0.72
CA ILE A 635 -35.23 -32.88 1.88
C ILE A 635 -36.12 -33.71 2.80
N VAL A 636 -35.74 -34.97 3.02
CA VAL A 636 -36.44 -35.88 3.95
C VAL A 636 -35.77 -35.86 5.32
N SER A 637 -34.43 -35.83 5.34
CA SER A 637 -33.64 -35.77 6.58
C SER A 637 -32.74 -34.52 6.61
N ASN A 638 -32.67 -33.87 7.76
CA ASN A 638 -31.75 -32.75 8.01
C ASN A 638 -30.63 -33.15 8.97
N ALA A 639 -29.39 -32.85 8.60
CA ALA A 639 -28.17 -32.90 9.41
C ALA A 639 -27.34 -31.62 9.20
N ALA A 640 -28.00 -30.53 8.83
CA ALA A 640 -27.46 -29.19 8.63
C ALA A 640 -28.18 -28.19 9.54
N ASP A 641 -27.75 -26.93 9.53
CA ASP A 641 -28.43 -25.85 10.23
C ASP A 641 -29.38 -25.12 9.26
N ILE A 642 -30.69 -25.32 9.39
CA ILE A 642 -31.71 -24.65 8.57
C ILE A 642 -32.49 -23.66 9.43
N LEU A 643 -32.51 -22.39 9.02
CA LEU A 643 -33.33 -21.34 9.62
C LEU A 643 -34.32 -20.79 8.59
N LEU A 644 -35.61 -20.85 8.90
CA LEU A 644 -36.66 -20.18 8.15
C LEU A 644 -37.23 -19.02 8.98
N ASP A 645 -36.87 -17.80 8.61
CA ASP A 645 -37.12 -16.60 9.40
C ASP A 645 -38.08 -15.65 8.67
N GLY A 646 -39.32 -15.57 9.18
CA GLY A 646 -40.34 -14.70 8.64
C GLY A 646 -41.39 -15.42 7.79
N ALA A 647 -42.61 -14.87 7.76
CA ALA A 647 -43.72 -15.40 6.97
C ALA A 647 -43.43 -15.49 5.45
N ALA A 648 -42.45 -14.72 4.94
CA ALA A 648 -42.03 -14.70 3.54
C ALA A 648 -40.93 -15.73 3.22
N ALA A 649 -40.32 -16.38 4.22
CA ALA A 649 -39.26 -17.37 4.00
C ALA A 649 -39.75 -18.56 3.17
N ARG A 650 -39.06 -18.87 2.07
CA ARG A 650 -39.38 -19.98 1.16
C ARG A 650 -38.14 -20.78 0.81
N LEU A 651 -38.16 -22.08 1.09
CA LEU A 651 -37.15 -23.04 0.63
C LEU A 651 -37.77 -23.92 -0.45
N TYR A 652 -37.28 -23.81 -1.69
CA TYR A 652 -37.83 -24.51 -2.85
C TYR A 652 -36.85 -25.49 -3.47
N THR A 653 -37.39 -26.49 -4.17
CA THR A 653 -36.60 -27.42 -4.97
C THR A 653 -36.31 -26.87 -6.36
N GLY A 654 -35.14 -27.21 -6.90
CA GLY A 654 -34.73 -26.92 -8.27
C GLY A 654 -34.43 -25.44 -8.53
N SER A 655 -34.29 -25.11 -9.81
CA SER A 655 -33.90 -23.77 -10.30
C SER A 655 -35.09 -22.86 -10.64
N SER A 656 -36.33 -23.35 -10.52
CA SER A 656 -37.55 -22.60 -10.83
C SER A 656 -38.77 -23.23 -10.14
N GLY A 657 -39.93 -22.58 -10.24
CA GLY A 657 -41.15 -23.07 -9.62
C GLY A 657 -41.27 -22.77 -8.12
N THR A 658 -42.25 -23.43 -7.49
CA THR A 658 -42.68 -23.20 -6.10
C THR A 658 -42.85 -24.50 -5.30
N SER A 659 -42.24 -25.60 -5.74
CA SER A 659 -42.26 -26.87 -5.02
C SER A 659 -41.48 -26.73 -3.71
N ASP A 660 -42.16 -26.92 -2.57
CA ASP A 660 -41.55 -26.81 -1.24
C ASP A 660 -40.52 -27.93 -1.03
N ALA A 661 -39.29 -27.55 -0.71
CA ALA A 661 -38.21 -28.48 -0.44
C ALA A 661 -38.44 -29.31 0.82
N LEU A 662 -39.31 -28.86 1.71
CA LEU A 662 -39.61 -29.55 2.97
C LEU A 662 -40.94 -30.30 2.93
N SER A 663 -41.56 -30.45 1.75
CA SER A 663 -42.84 -31.16 1.60
C SER A 663 -42.81 -32.62 2.08
N GLY A 664 -41.65 -33.28 2.03
CA GLY A 664 -41.42 -34.64 2.55
C GLY A 664 -40.56 -34.68 3.82
N PHE A 665 -40.39 -33.56 4.53
CA PHE A 665 -39.49 -33.47 5.68
C PHE A 665 -39.99 -34.37 6.82
N ALA A 666 -39.16 -35.35 7.22
CA ALA A 666 -39.55 -36.43 8.13
C ALA A 666 -38.57 -36.64 9.29
N ALA A 667 -37.32 -36.19 9.17
CA ALA A 667 -36.33 -36.36 10.24
C ALA A 667 -35.40 -35.16 10.39
N ASN A 668 -35.19 -34.72 11.63
CA ASN A 668 -34.05 -33.91 12.01
C ASN A 668 -33.07 -34.78 12.82
N LEU A 669 -31.93 -35.08 12.22
CA LEU A 669 -30.91 -35.98 12.77
C LEU A 669 -30.11 -35.27 13.88
N GLU A 670 -29.28 -36.02 14.61
CA GLU A 670 -28.52 -35.52 15.77
C GLU A 670 -27.67 -34.27 15.47
N ALA A 671 -27.02 -34.23 14.30
CA ALA A 671 -26.23 -33.08 13.87
C ALA A 671 -27.06 -31.92 13.28
N GLY A 672 -28.37 -32.10 13.11
CA GLY A 672 -29.26 -31.12 12.48
C GLY A 672 -29.82 -30.11 13.49
N HIS A 673 -29.83 -28.85 13.07
CA HIS A 673 -30.61 -27.79 13.72
C HIS A 673 -31.66 -27.26 12.76
N PHE A 674 -32.93 -27.24 13.19
CA PHE A 674 -34.03 -26.71 12.39
C PHE A 674 -34.82 -25.68 13.19
N GLU A 675 -34.90 -24.45 12.67
CA GLU A 675 -35.61 -23.36 13.32
C GLU A 675 -36.63 -22.71 12.37
N ILE A 676 -37.85 -22.53 12.87
CA ILE A 676 -38.84 -21.62 12.29
C ILE A 676 -39.12 -20.48 13.27
N ARG A 677 -39.16 -19.24 12.79
CA ARG A 677 -39.45 -18.08 13.64
C ARG A 677 -40.12 -16.94 12.89
N ASN A 678 -40.54 -15.92 13.65
CA ASN A 678 -41.08 -14.66 13.16
C ASN A 678 -42.28 -14.83 12.20
N GLY A 679 -43.18 -15.76 12.53
CA GLY A 679 -44.40 -16.01 11.75
C GLY A 679 -44.24 -17.01 10.60
N ARG A 680 -43.10 -17.71 10.50
CA ARG A 680 -42.97 -18.85 9.60
C ARG A 680 -43.73 -20.05 10.14
N ASN A 681 -44.66 -20.59 9.36
CA ASN A 681 -45.37 -21.83 9.65
C ASN A 681 -44.92 -22.95 8.71
N LEU A 682 -44.89 -24.19 9.21
CA LEU A 682 -44.52 -25.38 8.46
C LEU A 682 -45.45 -26.54 8.82
N ALA A 683 -45.85 -27.33 7.82
CA ALA A 683 -46.55 -28.59 8.02
C ALA A 683 -45.66 -29.75 7.55
N VAL A 684 -45.56 -30.79 8.37
CA VAL A 684 -44.81 -32.03 8.10
C VAL A 684 -45.70 -33.25 8.34
N GLY A 685 -45.29 -34.40 7.83
CA GLY A 685 -45.99 -35.67 8.01
C GLY A 685 -45.66 -36.32 9.36
N LEU A 686 -45.23 -37.59 9.31
CA LEU A 686 -44.61 -38.25 10.45
C LEU A 686 -43.21 -37.65 10.64
N PHE A 687 -42.92 -37.14 11.83
CA PHE A 687 -41.67 -36.44 12.08
C PHE A 687 -40.91 -37.01 13.27
N SER A 688 -39.61 -37.24 13.11
CA SER A 688 -38.70 -37.62 14.19
C SER A 688 -37.65 -36.53 14.38
N ASN A 689 -37.39 -36.13 15.62
CA ASN A 689 -36.28 -35.24 15.97
C ASN A 689 -35.28 -35.97 16.87
N ALA A 690 -34.00 -35.80 16.57
CA ALA A 690 -32.87 -36.23 17.38
C ALA A 690 -31.86 -35.09 17.61
N GLY A 691 -31.99 -33.98 16.87
CA GLY A 691 -31.13 -32.81 16.94
C GLY A 691 -31.83 -31.62 17.61
N GLY A 692 -31.45 -30.41 17.21
CA GLY A 692 -32.09 -29.17 17.65
C GLY A 692 -33.31 -28.82 16.80
N MET A 693 -34.47 -28.65 17.43
CA MET A 693 -35.68 -28.11 16.81
C MET A 693 -36.13 -26.88 17.58
N ARG A 694 -36.34 -25.75 16.91
CA ARG A 694 -36.93 -24.56 17.53
C ARG A 694 -38.17 -24.06 16.77
N VAL A 695 -39.25 -23.86 17.51
CA VAL A 695 -40.47 -23.19 17.05
C VAL A 695 -40.58 -21.87 17.79
N GLY A 696 -40.13 -20.79 17.16
CA GLY A 696 -40.12 -19.46 17.75
C GLY A 696 -41.52 -18.88 17.94
N ALA A 697 -41.61 -17.82 18.76
CA ALA A 697 -42.86 -17.11 19.00
C ALA A 697 -43.53 -16.64 17.70
N GLY A 698 -44.86 -16.81 17.63
CA GLY A 698 -45.67 -16.49 16.45
C GLY A 698 -45.55 -17.48 15.28
N SER A 699 -44.69 -18.49 15.38
CA SER A 699 -44.55 -19.57 14.40
C SER A 699 -45.30 -20.83 14.83
N THR A 700 -45.68 -21.66 13.85
CA THR A 700 -46.37 -22.94 14.09
C THR A 700 -45.74 -24.07 13.29
N LEU A 701 -45.36 -25.15 13.98
CA LEU A 701 -45.08 -26.44 13.34
C LEU A 701 -46.32 -27.33 13.48
N THR A 702 -46.81 -27.85 12.36
CA THR A 702 -47.89 -28.86 12.33
C THR A 702 -47.31 -30.21 11.90
N ALA A 703 -47.60 -31.28 12.63
CA ALA A 703 -47.14 -32.63 12.32
C ALA A 703 -48.29 -33.65 12.41
N THR A 704 -48.20 -34.75 11.66
CA THR A 704 -49.13 -35.89 11.85
C THR A 704 -48.80 -36.63 13.14
N THR A 705 -47.51 -36.93 13.36
CA THR A 705 -46.96 -37.42 14.63
C THR A 705 -45.60 -36.76 14.84
N TYR A 706 -45.19 -36.62 16.10
CA TYR A 706 -43.88 -36.07 16.43
C TYR A 706 -43.21 -36.98 17.47
N THR A 707 -42.05 -37.54 17.12
CA THR A 707 -41.25 -38.35 18.05
C THR A 707 -39.92 -37.67 18.31
N GLN A 708 -39.66 -37.29 19.56
CA GLN A 708 -38.34 -36.86 20.01
C GLN A 708 -37.56 -38.09 20.48
N THR A 709 -36.40 -38.35 19.90
CA THR A 709 -35.54 -39.49 20.25
C THR A 709 -34.26 -39.06 20.97
N ALA A 710 -33.77 -37.85 20.72
CA ALA A 710 -32.61 -37.23 21.35
C ALA A 710 -32.67 -35.69 21.15
N GLY A 711 -31.64 -34.95 21.59
CA GLY A 711 -31.56 -33.51 21.34
C GLY A 711 -32.62 -32.71 22.09
N VAL A 712 -33.01 -31.56 21.51
CA VAL A 712 -33.91 -30.57 22.13
C VAL A 712 -34.98 -30.15 21.13
N THR A 713 -36.22 -30.10 21.59
CA THR A 713 -37.33 -29.43 20.93
C THR A 713 -37.74 -28.26 21.80
N ASP A 714 -37.55 -27.05 21.30
CA ASP A 714 -37.81 -25.81 22.00
C ASP A 714 -39.00 -25.09 21.35
N VAL A 715 -40.09 -24.92 22.10
CA VAL A 715 -41.36 -24.39 21.58
C VAL A 715 -41.74 -23.13 22.35
N ASP A 716 -41.52 -21.98 21.73
CA ASP A 716 -42.05 -20.68 22.18
C ASP A 716 -43.29 -20.25 21.37
N GLY A 717 -43.50 -20.86 20.19
CA GLY A 717 -44.68 -20.69 19.35
C GLY A 717 -45.72 -21.77 19.64
N ALA A 718 -46.13 -22.48 18.59
CA ALA A 718 -47.08 -23.59 18.69
C ALA A 718 -46.61 -24.85 17.97
N LEU A 719 -46.68 -26.00 18.64
CA LEU A 719 -46.49 -27.32 18.05
C LEU A 719 -47.84 -28.05 18.03
N LEU A 720 -48.41 -28.22 16.84
CA LEU A 720 -49.70 -28.90 16.64
C LEU A 720 -49.43 -30.30 16.09
N VAL A 721 -49.82 -31.35 16.82
CA VAL A 721 -49.66 -32.74 16.38
C VAL A 721 -51.03 -33.40 16.32
N ALA A 722 -51.38 -33.94 15.16
CA ALA A 722 -52.70 -34.55 14.97
C ALA A 722 -52.88 -35.87 15.73
N GLY A 723 -51.80 -36.65 15.85
CA GLY A 723 -51.68 -37.79 16.75
C GLY A 723 -50.87 -37.43 18.00
N ASP A 724 -50.11 -38.39 18.52
CA ASP A 724 -49.36 -38.21 19.75
C ASP A 724 -48.00 -37.51 19.50
N LEU A 725 -47.62 -36.66 20.45
CA LEU A 725 -46.24 -36.23 20.67
C LEU A 725 -45.57 -37.20 21.65
N THR A 726 -44.59 -37.96 21.18
CA THR A 726 -43.86 -38.93 22.02
C THR A 726 -42.43 -38.47 22.24
N LEU A 727 -42.03 -38.32 23.50
CA LEU A 727 -40.63 -38.17 23.89
C LEU A 727 -40.09 -39.56 24.26
N SER A 728 -39.33 -40.17 23.36
CA SER A 728 -38.60 -41.42 23.60
C SER A 728 -37.20 -41.16 24.19
N GLY A 729 -36.75 -39.91 24.15
CA GLY A 729 -35.49 -39.39 24.69
C GLY A 729 -35.43 -37.88 24.49
N GLY A 730 -34.26 -37.26 24.74
CA GLY A 730 -34.08 -35.81 24.58
C GLY A 730 -34.93 -34.95 25.52
N SER A 731 -35.04 -33.67 25.20
CA SER A 731 -35.83 -32.69 25.96
C SER A 731 -36.87 -31.96 25.12
N LEU A 732 -37.99 -31.61 25.75
CA LEU A 732 -38.98 -30.64 25.27
C LEU A 732 -38.97 -29.43 26.22
N THR A 733 -38.71 -28.24 25.67
CA THR A 733 -38.56 -26.99 26.42
C THR A 733 -39.40 -25.86 25.83
N GLY A 734 -39.38 -24.69 26.46
CA GLY A 734 -39.97 -23.47 25.94
C GLY A 734 -41.31 -23.12 26.59
N SER A 735 -41.84 -21.95 26.22
CA SER A 735 -43.01 -21.32 26.86
C SER A 735 -44.30 -21.35 26.02
N GLY A 736 -44.28 -22.12 24.95
CA GLY A 736 -45.32 -22.15 23.92
C GLY A 736 -46.46 -23.15 24.20
N THR A 737 -47.25 -23.39 23.16
CA THR A 737 -48.38 -24.32 23.20
C THR A 737 -48.08 -25.60 22.43
N ILE A 738 -48.29 -26.73 23.08
CA ILE A 738 -48.34 -28.06 22.48
C ILE A 738 -49.81 -28.43 22.33
N SER A 739 -50.27 -28.74 21.11
CA SER A 739 -51.62 -29.23 20.86
C SER A 739 -51.54 -30.67 20.41
N ALA A 740 -51.45 -31.58 21.39
CA ALA A 740 -51.28 -33.02 21.22
C ALA A 740 -51.48 -33.73 22.56
N ASN A 741 -51.75 -35.03 22.52
CA ASN A 741 -51.42 -35.89 23.66
C ASN A 741 -49.90 -36.04 23.75
N LEU A 742 -49.34 -35.85 24.94
CA LEU A 742 -47.90 -35.88 25.20
C LEU A 742 -47.53 -37.07 26.08
N LEU A 743 -46.76 -38.01 25.52
CA LEU A 743 -46.13 -39.11 26.25
C LEU A 743 -44.66 -38.80 26.55
N ASN A 744 -44.31 -38.68 27.83
CA ASN A 744 -42.97 -38.32 28.27
C ASN A 744 -42.15 -39.52 28.80
N ASN A 745 -41.20 -40.03 27.99
CA ASN A 745 -40.09 -40.89 28.42
C ASN A 745 -38.73 -40.19 28.37
N GLY A 746 -38.71 -38.91 27.95
CA GLY A 746 -37.52 -38.06 27.92
C GLY A 746 -37.55 -37.06 29.07
N THR A 747 -37.27 -35.80 28.77
CA THR A 747 -37.40 -34.68 29.72
C THR A 747 -38.40 -33.66 29.18
N VAL A 748 -39.33 -33.22 30.03
CA VAL A 748 -40.15 -32.02 29.79
C VAL A 748 -39.70 -30.97 30.78
N SER A 749 -39.29 -29.80 30.28
CA SER A 749 -38.83 -28.66 31.09
C SER A 749 -39.59 -27.42 30.64
N PRO A 750 -40.77 -27.13 31.21
CA PRO A 750 -41.55 -25.94 30.86
C PRO A 750 -40.74 -24.64 30.98
N GLY A 751 -41.01 -23.69 30.08
CA GLY A 751 -40.48 -22.33 30.13
C GLY A 751 -39.21 -22.06 29.32
N ASN A 752 -38.89 -20.75 29.15
CA ASN A 752 -37.51 -20.27 29.05
C ASN A 752 -37.03 -20.06 30.48
N SER A 753 -36.88 -21.18 31.19
CA SER A 753 -37.08 -21.30 32.63
C SER A 753 -36.55 -20.10 33.46
N PRO A 754 -37.38 -19.52 34.36
CA PRO A 754 -38.74 -19.95 34.70
C PRO A 754 -39.84 -19.56 33.69
N GLY A 755 -40.81 -20.44 33.40
CA GLY A 755 -41.97 -20.15 32.54
C GLY A 755 -43.05 -21.25 32.44
N SER A 756 -44.17 -20.92 31.80
CA SER A 756 -45.30 -21.86 31.62
C SER A 756 -45.30 -22.52 30.24
N MET A 757 -45.55 -23.82 30.19
CA MET A 757 -45.83 -24.57 28.95
C MET A 757 -47.27 -25.07 28.97
N GLN A 758 -47.99 -24.90 27.86
CA GLN A 758 -49.37 -25.37 27.71
C GLN A 758 -49.41 -26.66 26.87
N VAL A 759 -50.09 -27.70 27.36
CA VAL A 759 -50.41 -28.93 26.63
C VAL A 759 -51.93 -29.02 26.47
N ASN A 760 -52.42 -28.89 25.24
CA ASN A 760 -53.81 -29.06 24.87
C ASN A 760 -54.06 -30.50 24.44
N GLY A 761 -54.17 -31.38 25.43
CA GLY A 761 -54.36 -32.82 25.30
C GLY A 761 -54.04 -33.51 26.62
N ASP A 762 -53.98 -34.84 26.59
CA ASP A 762 -53.54 -35.63 27.75
C ASP A 762 -52.01 -35.56 27.91
N TYR A 763 -51.55 -35.54 29.17
CA TYR A 763 -50.14 -35.66 29.53
C TYR A 763 -49.88 -36.98 30.26
N VAL A 764 -48.96 -37.80 29.77
CA VAL A 764 -48.52 -39.04 30.42
C VAL A 764 -47.04 -38.94 30.77
N GLN A 765 -46.74 -38.80 32.06
CA GLN A 765 -45.40 -38.97 32.60
C GLN A 765 -45.10 -40.47 32.75
N ALA A 766 -44.36 -41.03 31.79
CA ALA A 766 -43.97 -42.44 31.82
C ALA A 766 -42.65 -42.62 32.61
N ALA A 767 -41.59 -43.14 32.00
CA ALA A 767 -40.29 -43.30 32.68
C ALA A 767 -39.42 -42.04 32.70
N GLY A 768 -39.87 -40.96 32.03
CA GLY A 768 -39.09 -39.73 31.86
C GLY A 768 -39.06 -38.83 33.11
N THR A 769 -38.59 -37.60 32.90
CA THR A 769 -38.48 -36.55 33.91
C THR A 769 -39.36 -35.35 33.56
N LEU A 770 -40.03 -34.79 34.56
CA LEU A 770 -40.53 -33.40 34.55
C LEU A 770 -39.57 -32.55 35.35
N ASP A 771 -38.91 -31.60 34.70
CA ASP A 771 -37.99 -30.64 35.30
C ASP A 771 -38.72 -29.32 35.57
N ILE A 772 -38.60 -28.81 36.79
CA ILE A 772 -39.26 -27.57 37.25
C ILE A 772 -38.25 -26.69 37.98
N GLU A 773 -38.09 -25.45 37.53
CA GLU A 773 -37.30 -24.44 38.20
C GLU A 773 -38.18 -23.50 39.05
N LEU A 774 -37.78 -23.25 40.30
CA LEU A 774 -38.46 -22.29 41.18
C LEU A 774 -37.61 -21.03 41.35
N GLY A 775 -38.21 -19.86 41.13
CA GLY A 775 -37.58 -18.56 41.36
C GLY A 775 -38.40 -17.65 42.29
N SER A 776 -37.82 -16.50 42.64
CA SER A 776 -38.43 -15.53 43.57
C SER A 776 -39.63 -14.77 43.00
N LEU A 777 -39.74 -14.67 41.67
CA LEU A 777 -40.78 -13.91 40.97
C LEU A 777 -41.61 -14.75 40.00
N ALA A 778 -41.09 -15.90 39.58
CA ALA A 778 -41.71 -16.83 38.64
C ALA A 778 -41.13 -18.23 38.87
N TYR A 779 -41.86 -19.24 38.43
CA TYR A 779 -41.48 -20.64 38.50
C TYR A 779 -42.05 -21.39 37.29
N ASP A 780 -41.50 -22.56 36.98
CA ASP A 780 -41.97 -23.37 35.88
C ASP A 780 -43.35 -23.97 36.17
N GLN A 781 -44.20 -23.96 35.15
CA GLN A 781 -45.53 -24.55 35.21
C GLN A 781 -45.82 -25.39 33.98
N LEU A 782 -46.26 -26.63 34.19
CA LEU A 782 -46.89 -27.43 33.14
C LEU A 782 -48.41 -27.32 33.26
N VAL A 783 -49.05 -26.73 32.27
CA VAL A 783 -50.51 -26.59 32.23
C VAL A 783 -51.06 -27.56 31.20
N VAL A 784 -51.87 -28.51 31.64
CA VAL A 784 -52.47 -29.57 30.83
C VAL A 784 -53.97 -29.32 30.72
N ALA A 785 -54.51 -29.29 29.51
CA ALA A 785 -55.93 -29.00 29.29
C ALA A 785 -56.84 -30.16 29.72
N ASP A 786 -56.39 -31.40 29.48
CA ASP A 786 -57.14 -32.62 29.78
C ASP A 786 -56.49 -33.37 30.96
N SER A 787 -56.31 -34.69 30.88
CA SER A 787 -55.80 -35.48 32.01
C SER A 787 -54.28 -35.51 32.08
N ALA A 788 -53.73 -35.49 33.29
CA ALA A 788 -52.31 -35.73 33.56
C ALA A 788 -52.13 -37.02 34.39
N THR A 789 -51.48 -38.03 33.81
CA THR A 789 -51.14 -39.29 34.46
C THR A 789 -49.67 -39.29 34.87
N LEU A 790 -49.42 -39.38 36.17
CA LEU A 790 -48.09 -39.20 36.77
C LEU A 790 -47.39 -40.53 37.04
N GLY A 791 -46.09 -40.55 36.74
CA GLY A 791 -45.14 -41.64 36.91
C GLY A 791 -43.71 -41.09 36.93
N GLY A 792 -42.69 -41.88 36.64
CA GLY A 792 -41.33 -41.37 36.38
C GLY A 792 -40.74 -40.48 37.47
N VAL A 793 -40.00 -39.44 37.06
CA VAL A 793 -39.27 -38.53 37.96
C VAL A 793 -39.86 -37.12 37.91
N LEU A 794 -40.10 -36.54 39.08
CA LEU A 794 -40.20 -35.08 39.25
C LEU A 794 -38.84 -34.58 39.75
N ASN A 795 -38.28 -33.59 39.09
CA ASN A 795 -37.05 -32.94 39.52
C ASN A 795 -37.28 -31.44 39.65
N VAL A 796 -36.92 -30.90 40.80
CA VAL A 796 -37.13 -29.50 41.14
C VAL A 796 -35.79 -28.86 41.47
N SER A 797 -35.50 -27.71 40.86
CA SER A 797 -34.31 -26.91 41.14
C SER A 797 -34.71 -25.51 41.62
N LEU A 798 -33.76 -24.82 42.25
CA LEU A 798 -33.91 -23.40 42.57
C LEU A 798 -33.14 -22.59 41.55
N TRP A 799 -33.84 -21.67 40.90
CA TRP A 799 -33.27 -20.79 39.88
C TRP A 799 -33.11 -19.37 40.40
N SER A 800 -32.06 -18.71 39.93
CA SER A 800 -31.82 -17.29 40.21
C SER A 800 -31.22 -16.64 38.98
N ALA A 801 -31.75 -15.48 38.61
CA ALA A 801 -31.21 -14.72 37.50
C ALA A 801 -29.71 -14.42 37.73
N PRO A 802 -28.88 -14.47 36.67
CA PRO A 802 -27.46 -14.13 36.79
C PRO A 802 -27.23 -12.80 37.51
N GLY A 803 -26.36 -12.80 38.52
CA GLY A 803 -26.06 -11.60 39.31
C GLY A 803 -27.04 -11.28 40.43
N THR A 804 -28.04 -12.13 40.69
CA THR A 804 -28.92 -12.03 41.86
C THR A 804 -28.52 -13.01 42.96
N ALA A 805 -28.90 -12.71 44.20
CA ALA A 805 -28.69 -13.64 45.32
C ALA A 805 -29.50 -14.93 45.08
N GLY A 806 -28.93 -16.07 45.47
CA GLY A 806 -29.59 -17.36 45.33
C GLY A 806 -30.99 -17.35 45.95
N PHE A 807 -31.96 -17.81 45.19
CA PHE A 807 -33.34 -17.93 45.62
C PHE A 807 -33.43 -18.95 46.76
N LEU A 808 -34.00 -18.50 47.88
CA LEU A 808 -34.35 -19.34 49.00
C LEU A 808 -35.86 -19.17 49.26
N PRO A 809 -36.65 -20.23 49.14
CA PRO A 809 -38.08 -20.15 49.43
C PRO A 809 -38.30 -19.83 50.92
N ALA A 810 -39.24 -18.94 51.20
CA ALA A 810 -39.68 -18.66 52.56
C ALA A 810 -40.56 -19.81 53.08
N PRO A 811 -40.56 -20.11 54.39
CA PRO A 811 -41.52 -21.04 54.95
C PRO A 811 -42.97 -20.64 54.58
N GLU A 812 -43.78 -21.65 54.31
CA GLU A 812 -45.16 -21.61 53.82
C GLU A 812 -45.35 -21.09 52.37
N SER A 813 -44.28 -20.88 51.60
CA SER A 813 -44.42 -20.57 50.16
C SER A 813 -44.90 -21.79 49.37
N SER A 814 -45.89 -21.60 48.49
CA SER A 814 -46.44 -22.66 47.64
C SER A 814 -46.25 -22.37 46.15
N PHE A 815 -45.96 -23.42 45.37
CA PHE A 815 -45.73 -23.37 43.92
C PHE A 815 -46.65 -24.38 43.23
N ASP A 816 -47.52 -23.90 42.34
CA ASP A 816 -48.42 -24.74 41.54
C ASP A 816 -47.73 -25.16 40.25
N ILE A 817 -47.00 -26.26 40.31
CA ILE A 817 -46.04 -26.65 39.28
C ILE A 817 -46.67 -27.46 38.14
N LEU A 818 -47.84 -28.06 38.37
CA LEU A 818 -48.62 -28.73 37.34
C LEU A 818 -50.12 -28.50 37.59
N LEU A 819 -50.84 -28.08 36.56
CA LEU A 819 -52.29 -27.93 36.55
C LEU A 819 -52.86 -28.85 35.46
N ALA A 820 -53.91 -29.62 35.75
CA ALA A 820 -54.58 -30.49 34.79
C ALA A 820 -56.09 -30.55 35.06
N GLN A 821 -56.94 -30.95 34.10
CA GLN A 821 -58.35 -31.18 34.40
C GLN A 821 -58.52 -32.31 35.43
N VAL A 822 -57.76 -33.38 35.26
CA VAL A 822 -57.74 -34.54 36.17
C VAL A 822 -56.30 -34.98 36.39
N LEU A 823 -55.88 -35.12 37.65
CA LEU A 823 -54.61 -35.71 38.05
C LEU A 823 -54.79 -37.16 38.50
N THR A 824 -54.03 -38.07 37.91
CA THR A 824 -53.99 -39.48 38.33
C THR A 824 -52.55 -39.98 38.51
N GLY A 825 -52.36 -41.00 39.35
CA GLY A 825 -51.03 -41.54 39.64
C GLY A 825 -50.20 -40.64 40.58
N GLN A 826 -48.91 -40.98 40.72
CA GLN A 826 -47.91 -40.26 41.52
C GLN A 826 -46.54 -40.43 40.86
N PHE A 827 -45.63 -39.47 41.06
CA PHE A 827 -44.24 -39.63 40.62
C PHE A 827 -43.59 -40.82 41.32
N ALA A 828 -42.84 -41.63 40.56
CA ALA A 828 -42.11 -42.78 41.10
C ALA A 828 -40.87 -42.34 41.90
N SER A 829 -40.27 -41.21 41.52
CA SER A 829 -39.18 -40.55 42.25
C SER A 829 -39.39 -39.04 42.26
N VAL A 830 -39.05 -38.40 43.37
CA VAL A 830 -39.14 -36.95 43.53
C VAL A 830 -37.80 -36.42 44.05
N ASN A 831 -37.14 -35.59 43.25
CA ASN A 831 -35.87 -34.95 43.57
C ASN A 831 -36.13 -33.48 43.89
N LEU A 832 -35.92 -33.09 45.15
CA LEU A 832 -36.19 -31.73 45.64
C LEU A 832 -34.91 -31.06 46.14
N PRO A 833 -34.77 -29.74 46.00
CA PRO A 833 -33.58 -29.03 46.41
C PRO A 833 -33.48 -29.00 47.95
N VAL A 834 -32.26 -29.20 48.47
CA VAL A 834 -32.02 -29.12 49.92
C VAL A 834 -31.88 -27.66 50.34
N VAL A 835 -32.81 -27.20 51.17
CA VAL A 835 -32.82 -25.83 51.71
C VAL A 835 -32.81 -25.88 53.24
N ALA A 836 -31.85 -25.20 53.86
CA ALA A 836 -31.72 -25.20 55.32
C ALA A 836 -32.99 -24.60 55.97
N GLY A 837 -33.59 -25.35 56.89
CA GLY A 837 -34.80 -24.92 57.61
C GLY A 837 -36.11 -25.12 56.85
N ILE A 838 -36.08 -25.68 55.64
CA ILE A 838 -37.27 -26.02 54.84
C ILE A 838 -37.40 -27.53 54.70
N ALA A 839 -38.63 -28.03 54.89
CA ALA A 839 -39.07 -29.35 54.49
C ALA A 839 -40.11 -29.18 53.38
N TRP A 840 -39.93 -29.86 52.26
CA TRP A 840 -40.87 -29.77 51.15
C TRP A 840 -42.05 -30.73 51.33
N ASP A 841 -43.25 -30.23 51.07
CA ASP A 841 -44.48 -31.02 51.01
C ASP A 841 -45.05 -30.98 49.58
N LEU A 842 -45.22 -32.15 48.97
CA LEU A 842 -45.76 -32.29 47.61
C LEU A 842 -47.21 -32.80 47.71
N GLN A 843 -48.15 -31.94 47.31
CA GLN A 843 -49.58 -32.17 47.45
C GLN A 843 -50.25 -32.39 46.10
N TYR A 844 -51.07 -33.44 46.03
CA TYR A 844 -51.91 -33.78 44.89
C TYR A 844 -53.34 -33.35 45.22
N LEU A 845 -53.73 -32.15 44.79
CA LEU A 845 -54.98 -31.51 45.15
C LEU A 845 -56.02 -31.77 44.06
N ALA A 846 -57.00 -32.62 44.36
CA ALA A 846 -58.13 -32.85 43.48
C ALA A 846 -59.22 -31.79 43.71
N ASP A 847 -59.69 -31.19 42.63
CA ASP A 847 -60.87 -30.33 42.64
C ASP A 847 -62.13 -31.19 42.51
N ALA A 848 -62.93 -31.22 43.57
CA ALA A 848 -64.19 -31.98 43.60
C ALA A 848 -65.20 -31.54 42.52
N SER A 849 -65.03 -30.35 41.92
CA SER A 849 -65.85 -29.88 40.81
C SER A 849 -65.38 -30.36 39.42
N GLY A 850 -64.20 -30.98 39.34
CA GLY A 850 -63.61 -31.53 38.12
C GLY A 850 -63.14 -30.49 37.11
N SER A 851 -62.85 -29.26 37.57
CA SER A 851 -62.43 -28.16 36.71
C SER A 851 -60.91 -28.08 36.54
N THR A 852 -60.14 -28.16 37.64
CA THR A 852 -58.68 -28.17 37.60
C THR A 852 -58.10 -28.79 38.87
N ASP A 853 -57.42 -29.92 38.72
CA ASP A 853 -56.55 -30.51 39.74
C ASP A 853 -55.17 -29.85 39.71
N ILE A 854 -54.51 -29.78 40.88
CA ILE A 854 -53.24 -29.06 41.07
C ILE A 854 -52.22 -29.95 41.76
N LEU A 855 -51.01 -30.01 41.21
CA LEU A 855 -49.83 -30.48 41.92
C LEU A 855 -49.10 -29.28 42.53
N ARG A 856 -49.11 -29.19 43.86
CA ARG A 856 -48.54 -28.07 44.62
C ARG A 856 -47.33 -28.52 45.43
N LEU A 857 -46.24 -27.78 45.31
CA LEU A 857 -45.08 -27.92 46.18
C LEU A 857 -45.09 -26.80 47.23
N THR A 858 -45.09 -27.15 48.52
CA THR A 858 -45.09 -26.18 49.63
C THR A 858 -43.80 -26.31 50.44
N ALA A 859 -43.15 -25.18 50.73
CA ALA A 859 -41.95 -25.11 51.56
C ALA A 859 -42.33 -24.95 53.04
N SER A 860 -42.40 -26.03 53.82
CA SER A 860 -42.76 -25.96 55.24
C SER A 860 -41.55 -25.67 56.13
N ALA A 861 -41.73 -24.96 57.25
CA ALA A 861 -40.63 -24.79 58.22
C ALA A 861 -40.25 -26.13 58.86
N VAL A 862 -38.96 -26.47 58.90
CA VAL A 862 -38.47 -27.61 59.71
C VAL A 862 -38.64 -27.26 61.19
N PRO A 863 -39.44 -28.02 61.98
CA PRO A 863 -39.61 -27.74 63.39
C PRO A 863 -38.28 -27.86 64.13
N LEU A 864 -37.89 -26.83 64.89
CA LEU A 864 -36.70 -26.92 65.74
C LEU A 864 -36.86 -28.11 66.70
N PRO A 865 -35.86 -29.01 66.81
CA PRO A 865 -35.97 -30.17 67.69
C PRO A 865 -36.27 -29.72 69.12
N PRO A 866 -37.11 -30.44 69.89
CA PRO A 866 -37.46 -30.08 71.27
C PRO A 866 -36.24 -29.81 72.18
N ALA A 867 -35.09 -30.43 71.87
CA ALA A 867 -33.81 -30.22 72.54
C ALA A 867 -33.27 -28.78 72.39
N ALA A 868 -33.51 -28.10 71.25
CA ALA A 868 -33.13 -26.71 71.04
C ALA A 868 -33.98 -25.75 71.88
N TRP A 869 -35.28 -26.07 72.04
CA TRP A 869 -36.17 -25.37 72.98
C TRP A 869 -35.75 -25.59 74.44
N LEU A 870 -35.30 -26.80 74.79
CA LEU A 870 -34.74 -27.13 76.10
C LEU A 870 -33.42 -26.42 76.38
N LEU A 871 -32.54 -26.23 75.39
CA LEU A 871 -31.31 -25.45 75.57
C LEU A 871 -31.58 -23.94 75.69
N ALA A 872 -32.49 -23.39 74.86
CA ALA A 872 -32.85 -21.98 74.91
C ALA A 872 -33.55 -21.63 76.25
N THR A 873 -34.41 -22.51 76.76
CA THR A 873 -35.00 -22.35 78.09
C THR A 873 -33.98 -22.57 79.22
N ALA A 874 -32.99 -23.45 79.04
CA ALA A 874 -31.89 -23.61 80.00
C ALA A 874 -30.98 -22.36 80.08
N PHE A 875 -30.73 -21.65 78.98
CA PHE A 875 -29.98 -20.38 79.00
C PHE A 875 -30.79 -19.22 79.61
N VAL A 876 -32.10 -19.15 79.38
CA VAL A 876 -32.98 -18.18 80.06
C VAL A 876 -33.07 -18.49 81.57
N ALA A 877 -33.17 -19.77 81.95
CA ALA A 877 -33.15 -20.19 83.36
C ALA A 877 -31.78 -19.93 84.03
N ALA A 878 -30.66 -20.11 83.32
CA ALA A 878 -29.32 -19.78 83.80
C ALA A 878 -29.10 -18.26 83.92
N GLY A 879 -29.61 -17.46 82.98
CA GLY A 879 -29.56 -15.99 83.02
C GLY A 879 -30.44 -15.38 84.12
N ILE A 880 -31.56 -16.01 84.48
CA ILE A 880 -32.36 -15.60 85.64
C ILE A 880 -31.67 -16.01 86.96
N ARG A 881 -30.89 -17.10 86.97
CA ARG A 881 -30.17 -17.55 88.18
C ARG A 881 -28.91 -16.73 88.50
N THR A 882 -28.30 -16.05 87.52
CA THR A 882 -27.18 -15.11 87.77
C THR A 882 -27.63 -13.72 88.22
N ARG A 883 -28.91 -13.33 88.02
CA ARG A 883 -29.48 -12.07 88.55
C ARG A 883 -29.99 -12.14 90.00
N ARG A 884 -29.91 -13.30 90.67
CA ARG A 884 -30.21 -13.47 92.10
C ARG A 884 -28.98 -13.69 93.00
N ARG A 885 -27.76 -13.58 92.45
CA ARG A 885 -26.50 -13.51 93.21
C ARG A 885 -25.53 -12.52 92.59
N ARG A 886 -25.89 -11.23 92.64
CA ARG A 886 -25.01 -10.10 92.99
C ARG A 886 -25.85 -8.86 93.21
#